data_AF-A0A9D9ETL0-F1
#
_entry.id   AF-A0A9D9ETL0-F1
#
_cell.length_a   1.000
_cell.length_b   1.000
_cell.length_c   1.000
_cell.angle_alpha   90.00
_cell.angle_beta   90.00
_cell.angle_gamma   90.00
#
_symmetry.space_group_name_H-M   'P 1'
#
loop_
_entity.id
_entity.type
_entity.pdbx_description
1 polymer ?
#
loop_
_entity_poly.entity_id
_entity_poly.type
_entity_poly.pdbx_seq_one_letter_code
_entity_poly.pdbx_strand_id
1 'polypeptide(L)'
;MNLKKLALSLLAVAALWSCSKDDGPSTPTAKAPTITSITPDQGPVGTLVTVNGTNFATTAAANTVKLGSTTATISGTPTATKLAITVPQGATSGKITVTVGGKTATSTKTFTVTEPEPENVAPVIAAQTFEVIESISDTAEIGTVSATDQDQDELTFSITENDNDRFEITPEGVLSLTAGTTLDFAEQAEHVITVQVSDGKGGMDTAEVTINVTEDLPPTGKEEYEFSVAETIADTEVIGVITAEDPEGNAITYQVDQSDLFEINEDGELSLIEGTNLDYEAKTVHNITVVASDGFKKLEIFVTVIVEDITSAEDPSTFVTKWVTAQPSDLVVIGLNGALSYDFTVDWGDGTVEDVVLTNGEESFSHEYAEPDTYTVAIQGDFPIIRMDNSSTPEKLVGIQQWGSIPWQSMELAFYGCTNLAEYTATDVPDLSNVGSMASMFRECTQFNGDIGNWDISTVTDISRVFMNTSFNQDISNWNTEEVITMQATFHSTPFNKDISTWNTKKVENMRSMFAATTNFNQDISNYWTTNAVTDMSYMFDAAEAFNQDMSGWVTSNVKYMSFMFRDATSFDQDLGSWNISSLQNAISMLDNSGMSPENLSSTFIGWNNFVEQNNGPQDISLGVDNLTYCGNDALLAADNLFTDHGWQFVGNLGYQVDCN
;
A
#
# COMPACT_ATOMS: atom_id res chain seq x y z
N MET A 1 36.34 54.13 33.23
CA MET A 1 37.67 54.15 33.90
C MET A 1 38.33 55.51 33.62
N ASN A 2 38.77 56.22 34.69
CA ASN A 2 39.64 57.43 34.72
C ASN A 2 39.28 58.75 33.99
N LEU A 3 39.44 59.85 34.75
CA LEU A 3 39.42 61.27 34.34
C LEU A 3 40.79 61.77 33.81
N LYS A 4 40.82 62.98 33.20
CA LYS A 4 41.72 64.09 33.62
C LYS A 4 41.45 65.48 32.97
N LYS A 5 41.47 66.55 33.82
CA LYS A 5 41.94 67.96 33.57
C LYS A 5 41.09 68.89 32.65
N LEU A 6 41.10 70.25 32.71
CA LEU A 6 41.87 71.27 33.49
C LEU A 6 41.13 72.67 33.59
N ALA A 7 41.47 73.48 34.63
CA ALA A 7 41.47 74.98 34.81
C ALA A 7 40.36 75.92 34.25
N LEU A 8 39.72 76.89 34.96
CA LEU A 8 40.09 77.98 35.94
C LEU A 8 40.53 79.33 35.28
N SER A 9 40.25 80.57 35.78
CA SER A 9 39.29 81.16 36.77
C SER A 9 39.50 82.71 36.94
N LEU A 10 38.90 83.38 37.97
CA LEU A 10 39.08 84.79 38.47
C LEU A 10 38.36 85.94 37.70
N LEU A 11 38.03 87.15 38.23
CA LEU A 11 37.83 87.70 39.62
C LEU A 11 37.36 89.20 39.58
N ALA A 12 36.41 89.66 40.46
CA ALA A 12 36.39 91.02 41.07
C ALA A 12 35.21 91.27 42.07
N VAL A 13 35.45 91.90 43.25
CA VAL A 13 34.40 92.37 44.21
C VAL A 13 34.84 93.59 45.06
N ALA A 14 33.99 94.64 45.08
CA ALA A 14 33.64 95.65 46.12
C ALA A 14 34.67 96.55 46.89
N ALA A 15 34.12 97.59 47.54
CA ALA A 15 34.78 98.74 48.18
C ALA A 15 34.28 98.99 49.63
N LEU A 16 34.79 100.05 50.30
CA LEU A 16 34.49 100.41 51.71
C LEU A 16 34.05 101.89 51.90
N TRP A 17 33.47 102.18 53.07
CA TRP A 17 32.68 103.37 53.43
C TRP A 17 33.30 104.19 54.60
N SER A 18 32.67 105.28 55.06
CA SER A 18 33.23 106.18 56.11
C SER A 18 32.44 106.29 57.43
N CYS A 19 33.17 106.57 58.52
CA CYS A 19 32.78 107.16 59.83
C CYS A 19 31.86 106.42 60.86
N SER A 20 32.50 105.94 61.94
CA SER A 20 32.33 106.37 63.36
C SER A 20 31.05 106.14 64.22
N LYS A 21 31.19 105.21 65.20
CA LYS A 21 30.96 105.30 66.68
C LYS A 21 29.61 105.01 67.41
N ASP A 22 29.81 104.29 68.55
CA ASP A 22 29.14 104.24 69.88
C ASP A 22 27.76 103.56 70.15
N ASP A 23 27.84 102.35 70.75
CA ASP A 23 27.21 101.78 71.97
C ASP A 23 25.68 101.84 72.33
N GLY A 24 25.03 100.66 72.25
CA GLY A 24 23.98 100.14 73.18
C GLY A 24 22.49 100.49 72.90
N PRO A 25 21.48 99.74 73.43
CA PRO A 25 21.50 98.53 74.28
C PRO A 25 20.78 97.28 73.65
N SER A 26 20.63 96.20 74.44
CA SER A 26 20.19 94.84 74.02
C SER A 26 18.75 94.68 73.48
N THR A 27 18.58 93.86 72.44
CA THR A 27 17.33 93.60 71.71
C THR A 27 16.47 92.42 72.23
N PRO A 28 15.14 92.44 72.03
CA PRO A 28 14.25 91.32 72.38
C PRO A 28 14.38 90.15 71.39
N THR A 29 14.39 88.91 71.91
CA THR A 29 14.65 87.70 71.12
C THR A 29 13.45 87.31 70.24
N ALA A 30 13.64 87.22 68.92
CA ALA A 30 12.57 86.92 67.96
C ALA A 30 11.95 85.50 68.12
N LYS A 31 10.63 85.40 67.97
CA LYS A 31 9.89 84.12 67.91
C LYS A 31 10.24 83.33 66.64
N ALA A 32 10.12 82.01 66.71
CA ALA A 32 10.29 81.13 65.55
C ALA A 32 9.10 81.27 64.57
N PRO A 33 9.31 81.17 63.25
CA PRO A 33 8.21 81.10 62.29
C PRO A 33 7.41 79.80 62.46
N THR A 34 6.17 79.80 61.97
CA THR A 34 5.35 78.57 61.77
C THR A 34 4.70 78.61 60.39
N ILE A 35 4.39 77.46 59.81
CA ILE A 35 3.62 77.34 58.55
C ILE A 35 2.33 76.57 58.88
N THR A 36 1.18 77.13 58.52
CA THR A 36 -0.15 76.53 58.77
C THR A 36 -0.78 75.93 57.52
N SER A 37 -0.58 76.53 56.34
CA SER A 37 -1.02 75.94 55.07
C SER A 37 -0.16 76.38 53.88
N ILE A 38 -0.23 75.58 52.82
CA ILE A 38 0.28 75.90 51.48
C ILE A 38 -0.86 75.70 50.49
N THR A 39 -1.01 76.57 49.49
CA THR A 39 -2.11 76.50 48.51
C THR A 39 -1.73 77.16 47.18
N PRO A 40 -1.86 76.47 46.02
CA PRO A 40 -2.16 75.04 45.89
C PRO A 40 -1.06 74.16 46.50
N ASP A 41 -1.32 72.87 46.66
CA ASP A 41 -0.35 71.86 47.10
C ASP A 41 0.20 70.99 45.95
N GLN A 42 -0.11 71.34 44.70
CA GLN A 42 0.59 70.85 43.51
C GLN A 42 0.58 71.87 42.36
N GLY A 43 1.48 71.66 41.39
CA GLY A 43 1.52 72.40 40.12
C GLY A 43 2.91 72.47 39.48
N PRO A 44 3.02 72.81 38.19
CA PRO A 44 4.30 72.88 37.47
C PRO A 44 5.17 74.06 37.92
N VAL A 45 6.41 74.09 37.42
CA VAL A 45 7.31 75.24 37.53
C VAL A 45 6.59 76.52 37.08
N GLY A 46 6.73 77.61 37.85
CA GLY A 46 5.99 78.86 37.62
C GLY A 46 4.66 78.98 38.39
N THR A 47 4.16 77.91 39.01
CA THR A 47 2.93 77.98 39.84
C THR A 47 3.10 78.95 41.01
N LEU A 48 2.09 79.80 41.26
CA LEU A 48 2.05 80.70 42.40
C LEU A 48 1.47 80.00 43.64
N VAL A 49 2.29 79.82 44.67
CA VAL A 49 1.94 79.13 45.92
C VAL A 49 1.85 80.14 47.07
N THR A 50 0.69 80.23 47.71
CA THR A 50 0.52 80.94 48.97
C THR A 50 0.97 80.07 50.14
N VAL A 51 1.83 80.61 51.01
CA VAL A 51 2.29 79.99 52.26
C VAL A 51 1.77 80.82 53.43
N ASN A 52 0.84 80.27 54.21
CA ASN A 52 0.29 80.93 55.41
C ASN A 52 0.99 80.42 56.68
N GLY A 53 1.06 81.24 57.72
CA GLY A 53 1.82 80.94 58.92
C GLY A 53 1.82 82.05 59.97
N THR A 54 2.84 82.09 60.83
CA THR A 54 3.07 83.19 61.79
C THR A 54 4.56 83.50 61.98
N ASN A 55 4.87 84.69 62.48
CA ASN A 55 6.23 85.22 62.71
C ASN A 55 7.13 85.21 61.47
N PHE A 56 6.55 85.37 60.28
CA PHE A 56 7.31 85.72 59.07
C PHE A 56 7.82 87.16 59.16
N ALA A 57 8.91 87.48 58.46
CA ALA A 57 9.36 88.87 58.37
C ALA A 57 8.50 89.65 57.37
N THR A 58 8.24 90.93 57.63
CA THR A 58 7.46 91.82 56.75
C THR A 58 8.25 92.35 55.55
N THR A 59 9.46 91.85 55.32
CA THR A 59 10.32 92.21 54.18
C THR A 59 10.86 90.95 53.51
N ALA A 60 10.87 90.90 52.18
CA ALA A 60 11.22 89.69 51.43
C ALA A 60 12.64 89.19 51.74
N ALA A 61 13.62 90.09 51.77
CA ALA A 61 15.04 89.75 52.05
C ALA A 61 15.29 89.12 53.44
N ALA A 62 14.36 89.24 54.38
CA ALA A 62 14.47 88.66 55.73
C ALA A 62 13.76 87.29 55.87
N ASN A 63 13.15 86.78 54.80
CA ASN A 63 12.60 85.44 54.72
C ASN A 63 13.38 84.64 53.67
N THR A 64 13.78 83.41 53.97
CA THR A 64 14.28 82.46 52.96
C THR A 64 13.27 81.32 52.84
N VAL A 65 12.62 81.20 51.68
CA VAL A 65 11.68 80.11 51.40
C VAL A 65 12.34 79.11 50.45
N LYS A 66 12.22 77.82 50.75
CA LYS A 66 12.67 76.73 49.85
C LYS A 66 11.57 75.73 49.59
N LEU A 67 11.51 75.21 48.37
CA LEU A 67 10.75 74.02 48.01
C LEU A 67 11.77 72.91 47.72
N GLY A 68 11.83 71.90 48.60
CA GLY A 68 12.97 70.97 48.62
C GLY A 68 14.28 71.70 48.96
N SER A 69 15.33 71.49 48.16
CA SER A 69 16.62 72.18 48.29
C SER A 69 16.65 73.58 47.64
N THR A 70 15.75 73.82 46.68
CA THR A 70 15.75 75.00 45.79
C THR A 70 15.05 76.19 46.45
N THR A 71 15.72 77.34 46.46
CA THR A 71 15.15 78.59 47.01
C THR A 71 14.08 79.13 46.07
N ALA A 72 12.87 79.35 46.60
CA ALA A 72 11.77 79.92 45.86
C ALA A 72 11.76 81.46 46.00
N THR A 73 11.47 82.15 44.90
CA THR A 73 11.33 83.61 44.91
C THR A 73 10.04 84.02 45.60
N ILE A 74 10.12 84.94 46.55
CA ILE A 74 8.95 85.53 47.21
C ILE A 74 8.35 86.60 46.30
N SER A 75 7.09 86.43 45.94
CA SER A 75 6.31 87.34 45.11
C SER A 75 5.37 88.20 45.98
N GLY A 76 5.24 89.48 45.62
CA GLY A 76 4.42 90.44 46.37
C GLY A 76 5.02 90.88 47.72
N THR A 77 4.22 91.58 48.52
CA THR A 77 4.64 92.16 49.82
C THR A 77 4.43 91.16 50.96
N PRO A 78 5.48 90.72 51.68
CA PRO A 78 5.35 89.83 52.83
C PRO A 78 4.56 90.45 53.98
N THR A 79 3.81 89.60 54.68
CA THR A 79 3.19 89.94 55.96
C THR A 79 3.68 88.97 57.03
N ALA A 80 3.47 89.30 58.31
CA ALA A 80 3.88 88.44 59.42
C ALA A 80 3.20 87.05 59.43
N THR A 81 2.17 86.84 58.60
CA THR A 81 1.35 85.61 58.53
C THR A 81 1.19 85.01 57.13
N LYS A 82 1.66 85.66 56.06
CA LYS A 82 1.53 85.17 54.68
C LYS A 82 2.71 85.59 53.80
N LEU A 83 3.22 84.62 53.05
CA LEU A 83 4.12 84.78 51.91
C LEU A 83 3.42 84.23 50.66
N ALA A 84 3.72 84.79 49.49
CA ALA A 84 3.48 84.11 48.21
C ALA A 84 4.83 83.81 47.58
N ILE A 85 4.96 82.63 46.98
CA ILE A 85 6.17 82.20 46.27
C ILE A 85 5.81 81.68 44.90
N THR A 86 6.77 81.67 43.99
CA THR A 86 6.64 80.97 42.70
C THR A 86 7.47 79.68 42.75
N VAL A 87 6.92 78.55 42.27
CA VAL A 87 7.66 77.28 42.12
C VAL A 87 8.87 77.52 41.21
N PRO A 88 10.11 77.43 41.72
CA PRO A 88 11.29 77.77 40.93
C PRO A 88 11.65 76.64 39.95
N GLN A 89 12.36 76.99 38.87
CA GLN A 89 12.94 76.00 37.96
C GLN A 89 13.92 75.10 38.72
N GLY A 90 13.85 73.78 38.50
CA GLY A 90 14.61 72.80 39.27
C GLY A 90 14.11 72.60 40.72
N ALA A 91 12.88 72.99 41.03
CA ALA A 91 12.19 72.48 42.22
C ALA A 91 11.83 71.00 42.03
N THR A 92 12.01 70.20 43.07
CA THR A 92 11.46 68.85 43.18
C THR A 92 10.26 68.84 44.12
N SER A 93 9.32 67.91 43.92
CA SER A 93 8.25 67.63 44.89
C SER A 93 8.81 67.48 46.31
N GLY A 94 8.25 68.20 47.27
CA GLY A 94 8.86 68.34 48.59
C GLY A 94 8.11 69.26 49.54
N LYS A 95 8.52 69.28 50.81
CA LYS A 95 7.97 70.22 51.79
C LYS A 95 8.55 71.61 51.58
N ILE A 96 7.73 72.63 51.84
CA ILE A 96 8.14 74.03 51.80
C ILE A 96 8.72 74.41 53.16
N THR A 97 9.90 75.02 53.18
CA THR A 97 10.53 75.54 54.40
C THR A 97 10.62 77.06 54.35
N VAL A 98 10.39 77.72 55.50
CA VAL A 98 10.51 79.18 55.65
C VAL A 98 11.46 79.47 56.81
N THR A 99 12.57 80.16 56.53
CA THR A 99 13.58 80.52 57.52
C THR A 99 13.59 82.03 57.76
N VAL A 100 13.51 82.44 59.02
CA VAL A 100 13.50 83.85 59.46
C VAL A 100 14.38 83.99 60.69
N GLY A 101 15.33 84.93 60.68
CA GLY A 101 16.22 85.19 61.82
C GLY A 101 17.00 83.95 62.31
N GLY A 102 17.36 83.05 61.41
CA GLY A 102 18.07 81.80 61.71
C GLY A 102 17.18 80.65 62.24
N LYS A 103 15.85 80.81 62.29
CA LYS A 103 14.91 79.75 62.72
C LYS A 103 14.04 79.32 61.54
N THR A 104 13.86 78.01 61.36
CA THR A 104 13.15 77.42 60.20
C THR A 104 11.84 76.75 60.60
N ALA A 105 10.78 77.04 59.86
CA ALA A 105 9.53 76.29 59.85
C ALA A 105 9.48 75.40 58.60
N THR A 106 8.79 74.25 58.68
CA THR A 106 8.56 73.33 57.56
C THR A 106 7.07 73.06 57.44
N SER A 107 6.53 73.03 56.21
CA SER A 107 5.13 72.72 55.96
C SER A 107 4.79 71.28 56.36
N THR A 108 3.57 71.05 56.84
CA THR A 108 3.08 69.70 57.13
C THR A 108 2.83 68.93 55.83
N LYS A 109 2.13 69.55 54.88
CA LYS A 109 1.93 69.07 53.51
C LYS A 109 3.22 69.17 52.67
N THR A 110 3.40 68.18 51.81
CA THR A 110 4.31 68.21 50.64
C THR A 110 3.63 69.00 49.52
N PHE A 111 4.40 69.75 48.74
CA PHE A 111 3.97 70.30 47.45
C PHE A 111 4.46 69.38 46.33
N THR A 112 3.58 68.98 45.41
CA THR A 112 3.94 68.14 44.26
C THR A 112 4.22 69.00 43.03
N VAL A 113 5.45 68.96 42.52
CA VAL A 113 5.78 69.54 41.21
C VAL A 113 5.29 68.56 40.14
N THR A 114 4.45 69.04 39.23
CA THR A 114 3.88 68.25 38.12
C THR A 114 4.50 68.67 36.79
N GLU A 115 4.61 67.74 35.85
CA GLU A 115 5.00 67.98 34.46
C GLU A 115 3.73 68.12 33.59
N PRO A 116 3.72 68.88 32.48
CA PRO A 116 2.60 68.83 31.53
C PRO A 116 2.58 67.50 30.77
N GLU A 117 1.38 67.00 30.45
CA GLU A 117 1.20 65.85 29.55
C GLU A 117 1.68 66.18 28.13
N PRO A 118 2.17 65.19 27.35
CA PRO A 118 2.47 65.36 25.94
C PRO A 118 1.19 65.62 25.11
N GLU A 119 1.34 66.28 23.96
CA GLU A 119 0.25 66.49 23.00
C GLU A 119 0.17 65.28 22.06
N ASN A 120 -1.04 64.73 21.88
CA ASN A 120 -1.34 63.61 20.99
C ASN A 120 -1.07 63.97 19.53
N VAL A 121 -0.28 63.15 18.83
CA VAL A 121 -0.06 63.23 17.39
C VAL A 121 -1.06 62.31 16.70
N ALA A 122 -1.67 62.76 15.60
CA ALA A 122 -2.59 61.92 14.84
C ALA A 122 -1.82 60.80 14.10
N PRO A 123 -2.45 59.62 13.90
CA PRO A 123 -1.87 58.56 13.08
C PRO A 123 -1.71 59.03 11.64
N VAL A 124 -0.82 58.37 10.90
CA VAL A 124 -0.53 58.65 9.50
C VAL A 124 -0.77 57.39 8.66
N ILE A 125 -1.59 57.51 7.62
CA ILE A 125 -1.84 56.46 6.64
C ILE A 125 -1.40 56.92 5.25
N ALA A 126 -0.72 56.05 4.52
CA ALA A 126 -0.32 56.29 3.15
C ALA A 126 -1.26 55.55 2.17
N ALA A 127 -1.39 56.08 0.96
CA ALA A 127 -2.09 55.38 -0.11
C ALA A 127 -1.43 54.03 -0.38
N GLN A 128 -2.26 52.99 -0.55
CA GLN A 128 -1.84 51.59 -0.66
C GLN A 128 -2.53 50.93 -1.85
N THR A 129 -1.90 49.91 -2.42
CA THR A 129 -2.43 49.17 -3.57
C THR A 129 -2.35 47.68 -3.27
N PHE A 130 -3.44 46.96 -3.56
CA PHE A 130 -3.54 45.52 -3.52
C PHE A 130 -3.87 44.99 -4.92
N GLU A 131 -3.41 43.78 -5.23
CA GLU A 131 -3.73 43.06 -6.46
C GLU A 131 -4.50 41.79 -6.09
N VAL A 132 -5.58 41.48 -6.83
CA VAL A 132 -6.48 40.36 -6.50
C VAL A 132 -7.14 39.79 -7.75
N ILE A 133 -7.25 38.46 -7.83
CA ILE A 133 -7.96 37.76 -8.93
C ILE A 133 -9.47 38.01 -8.88
N GLU A 134 -10.14 38.10 -10.04
CA GLU A 134 -11.59 38.32 -10.10
C GLU A 134 -12.40 37.18 -9.45
N SER A 135 -11.84 35.98 -9.41
CA SER A 135 -12.42 34.75 -8.84
C SER A 135 -12.29 34.62 -7.31
N ILE A 136 -11.74 35.62 -6.61
CA ILE A 136 -11.55 35.56 -5.15
C ILE A 136 -12.86 35.32 -4.39
N SER A 137 -12.84 34.41 -3.42
CA SER A 137 -13.96 34.19 -2.50
C SER A 137 -14.17 35.38 -1.56
N ASP A 138 -15.43 35.68 -1.25
CA ASP A 138 -15.85 36.60 -0.20
C ASP A 138 -15.41 36.23 1.23
N THR A 139 -14.79 35.06 1.41
CA THR A 139 -14.18 34.63 2.68
C THR A 139 -12.65 34.80 2.73
N ALA A 140 -12.02 35.22 1.63
CA ALA A 140 -10.58 35.39 1.52
C ALA A 140 -10.12 36.83 1.80
N GLU A 141 -8.93 36.97 2.36
CA GLU A 141 -8.30 38.25 2.66
C GLU A 141 -7.61 38.81 1.40
N ILE A 142 -7.96 40.04 1.01
CA ILE A 142 -7.29 40.79 -0.08
C ILE A 142 -5.93 41.33 0.41
N GLY A 143 -5.85 41.68 1.69
CA GLY A 143 -4.63 42.17 2.33
C GLY A 143 -4.91 42.88 3.64
N THR A 144 -3.88 43.49 4.23
CA THR A 144 -4.01 44.28 5.46
C THR A 144 -3.55 45.71 5.22
N VAL A 145 -4.44 46.68 5.41
CA VAL A 145 -4.13 48.11 5.34
C VAL A 145 -3.26 48.49 6.52
N SER A 146 -2.14 49.16 6.25
CA SER A 146 -1.16 49.57 7.26
C SER A 146 -1.16 51.08 7.49
N ALA A 147 -0.87 51.49 8.72
CA ALA A 147 -0.69 52.88 9.13
C ALA A 147 0.37 52.94 10.25
N THR A 148 0.86 54.14 10.55
CA THR A 148 1.85 54.37 11.61
C THR A 148 1.41 55.46 12.56
N ASP A 149 1.66 55.26 13.85
CA ASP A 149 1.43 56.28 14.87
C ASP A 149 2.72 56.63 15.62
N GLN A 150 2.87 57.92 15.97
CA GLN A 150 4.09 58.40 16.62
C GLN A 150 4.11 58.11 18.14
N ASP A 151 2.94 58.13 18.77
CA ASP A 151 2.75 57.90 20.20
C ASP A 151 2.58 56.39 20.52
N GLN A 152 2.41 55.57 19.47
CA GLN A 152 2.20 54.12 19.49
C GLN A 152 0.84 53.75 20.11
N ASP A 153 -0.18 54.57 19.87
CA ASP A 153 -1.56 54.24 20.22
C ASP A 153 -2.12 53.12 19.33
N GLU A 154 -3.17 52.46 19.85
CA GLU A 154 -3.84 51.35 19.18
C GLU A 154 -4.69 51.88 18.02
N LEU A 155 -4.48 51.34 16.82
CA LEU A 155 -5.11 51.84 15.59
C LEU A 155 -6.33 51.02 15.20
N THR A 156 -7.40 51.73 14.84
CA THR A 156 -8.62 51.15 14.28
C THR A 156 -8.88 51.67 12.88
N PHE A 157 -9.23 50.78 11.95
CA PHE A 157 -9.52 51.10 10.56
C PHE A 157 -11.02 51.06 10.25
N SER A 158 -11.47 51.88 9.29
CA SER A 158 -12.82 51.82 8.72
C SER A 158 -12.88 52.39 7.30
N ILE A 159 -13.78 51.89 6.44
CA ILE A 159 -14.01 52.43 5.10
C ILE A 159 -14.99 53.62 5.21
N THR A 160 -14.61 54.78 4.68
CA THR A 160 -15.46 55.99 4.67
C THR A 160 -16.08 56.29 3.31
N GLU A 161 -15.46 55.84 2.21
CA GLU A 161 -16.04 55.84 0.87
C GLU A 161 -15.73 54.49 0.23
N ASN A 162 -16.74 53.82 -0.31
CA ASN A 162 -16.68 52.43 -0.78
C ASN A 162 -17.22 52.35 -2.21
N ASP A 163 -16.76 51.35 -2.97
CA ASP A 163 -17.30 51.06 -4.28
C ASP A 163 -18.53 50.16 -4.15
N ASN A 164 -19.73 50.78 -4.15
CA ASN A 164 -21.02 50.09 -4.08
C ASN A 164 -21.16 49.08 -2.92
N ASP A 165 -20.56 49.39 -1.76
CA ASP A 165 -20.49 48.53 -0.56
C ASP A 165 -19.82 47.15 -0.80
N ARG A 166 -18.96 47.03 -1.83
CA ARG A 166 -18.31 45.77 -2.25
C ARG A 166 -17.20 45.28 -1.30
N PHE A 167 -16.54 46.18 -0.59
CA PHE A 167 -15.42 45.83 0.31
C PHE A 167 -15.79 46.01 1.78
N GLU A 168 -15.25 45.16 2.65
CA GLU A 168 -15.31 45.32 4.10
C GLU A 168 -13.90 45.34 4.71
N ILE A 169 -13.74 46.00 5.85
CA ILE A 169 -12.47 46.06 6.58
C ILE A 169 -12.69 45.77 8.07
N THR A 170 -11.83 44.94 8.67
CA THR A 170 -11.85 44.73 10.12
C THR A 170 -11.24 45.93 10.86
N PRO A 171 -11.51 46.11 12.17
CA PRO A 171 -10.85 47.15 12.97
C PRO A 171 -9.32 47.07 12.93
N GLU A 172 -8.75 45.88 12.72
CA GLU A 172 -7.31 45.61 12.62
C GLU A 172 -6.73 45.90 11.23
N GLY A 173 -7.57 46.28 10.25
CA GLY A 173 -7.16 46.68 8.90
C GLY A 173 -7.20 45.57 7.84
N VAL A 174 -7.70 44.37 8.17
CA VAL A 174 -7.82 43.27 7.19
C VAL A 174 -8.97 43.57 6.22
N LEU A 175 -8.67 43.57 4.93
CA LEU A 175 -9.58 43.92 3.83
C LEU A 175 -10.07 42.63 3.14
N SER A 176 -11.38 42.53 2.91
CA SER A 176 -12.04 41.43 2.18
C SER A 176 -13.20 41.97 1.33
N LEU A 177 -13.83 41.11 0.54
CA LEU A 177 -15.11 41.42 -0.09
C LEU A 177 -16.24 41.31 0.94
N THR A 178 -17.28 42.13 0.78
CA THR A 178 -18.54 41.98 1.52
C THR A 178 -19.21 40.68 1.12
N ALA A 179 -19.71 39.91 2.10
CA ALA A 179 -20.34 38.60 1.88
C ALA A 179 -21.40 38.61 0.76
N GLY A 180 -21.27 37.69 -0.19
CA GLY A 180 -22.13 37.54 -1.37
C GLY A 180 -21.87 38.52 -2.52
N THR A 181 -20.77 39.29 -2.48
CA THR A 181 -20.29 40.08 -3.62
C THR A 181 -19.16 39.38 -4.36
N THR A 182 -18.88 39.80 -5.59
CA THR A 182 -17.84 39.24 -6.47
C THR A 182 -17.08 40.37 -7.18
N LEU A 183 -15.94 40.03 -7.78
CA LEU A 183 -15.23 40.89 -8.71
C LEU A 183 -15.49 40.40 -10.16
N ASP A 184 -15.24 41.28 -11.12
CA ASP A 184 -15.31 41.00 -12.56
C ASP A 184 -14.32 41.99 -13.22
N PHE A 185 -13.23 41.47 -13.77
CA PHE A 185 -12.17 42.28 -14.37
C PHE A 185 -12.65 43.05 -15.60
N ALA A 186 -13.58 42.46 -16.37
CA ALA A 186 -14.13 43.05 -17.59
C ALA A 186 -15.20 44.12 -17.29
N GLU A 187 -15.92 44.02 -16.17
CA GLU A 187 -16.76 45.11 -15.65
C GLU A 187 -15.90 46.25 -15.09
N GLN A 188 -14.97 45.94 -14.18
CA GLN A 188 -14.16 46.95 -13.50
C GLN A 188 -12.81 46.39 -12.99
N ALA A 189 -11.72 46.71 -13.70
CA ALA A 189 -10.36 46.31 -13.35
C ALA A 189 -9.71 47.08 -12.17
N GLU A 190 -10.29 48.20 -11.72
CA GLU A 190 -9.73 49.04 -10.65
C GLU A 190 -10.85 49.56 -9.74
N HIS A 191 -10.74 49.29 -8.44
CA HIS A 191 -11.59 49.86 -7.40
C HIS A 191 -10.77 50.79 -6.51
N VAL A 192 -11.33 51.94 -6.13
CA VAL A 192 -10.69 52.88 -5.20
C VAL A 192 -11.64 53.14 -4.04
N ILE A 193 -11.19 52.85 -2.82
CA ILE A 193 -11.91 53.09 -1.57
C ILE A 193 -11.13 54.06 -0.70
N THR A 194 -11.82 54.85 0.13
CA THR A 194 -11.18 55.75 1.10
C THR A 194 -11.21 55.08 2.47
N VAL A 195 -10.04 54.74 3.02
CA VAL A 195 -9.88 54.15 4.35
C VAL A 195 -9.45 55.21 5.35
N GLN A 196 -10.13 55.25 6.50
CA GLN A 196 -9.79 56.04 7.67
C GLN A 196 -9.07 55.18 8.71
N VAL A 197 -8.03 55.74 9.32
CA VAL A 197 -7.41 55.23 10.55
C VAL A 197 -7.67 56.19 11.72
N SER A 198 -7.86 55.64 12.92
CA SER A 198 -8.01 56.41 14.16
C SER A 198 -7.22 55.80 15.32
N ASP A 199 -6.68 56.67 16.18
CA ASP A 199 -5.96 56.33 17.43
C ASP A 199 -6.89 56.12 18.66
N GLY A 200 -8.19 56.33 18.50
CA GLY A 200 -9.16 56.33 19.60
C GLY A 200 -8.99 57.47 20.64
N LYS A 201 -8.04 58.39 20.43
CA LYS A 201 -7.80 59.60 21.25
C LYS A 201 -8.31 60.88 20.61
N GLY A 202 -8.53 60.86 19.30
CA GLY A 202 -9.08 61.96 18.51
C GLY A 202 -8.23 62.35 17.32
N GLY A 203 -7.09 61.70 17.10
CA GLY A 203 -6.36 61.73 15.83
C GLY A 203 -7.02 60.79 14.82
N MET A 204 -7.12 61.29 13.58
CA MET A 204 -7.61 60.54 12.44
C MET A 204 -6.89 61.00 11.18
N ASP A 205 -6.65 60.08 10.25
CA ASP A 205 -6.12 60.34 8.92
C ASP A 205 -6.79 59.41 7.90
N THR A 206 -6.72 59.76 6.62
CA THR A 206 -7.43 59.05 5.54
C THR A 206 -6.57 58.91 4.29
N ALA A 207 -6.56 57.74 3.67
CA ALA A 207 -5.91 57.52 2.38
C ALA A 207 -6.78 56.71 1.42
N GLU A 208 -6.52 56.90 0.13
CA GLU A 208 -7.05 56.03 -0.94
C GLU A 208 -6.35 54.67 -0.89
N VAL A 209 -7.14 53.60 -0.91
CA VAL A 209 -6.68 52.23 -1.13
C VAL A 209 -7.20 51.79 -2.49
N THR A 210 -6.28 51.44 -3.38
CA THR A 210 -6.59 50.93 -4.73
C THR A 210 -6.57 49.41 -4.70
N ILE A 211 -7.61 48.77 -5.21
CA ILE A 211 -7.68 47.33 -5.42
C ILE A 211 -7.69 47.11 -6.94
N ASN A 212 -6.58 46.61 -7.46
CA ASN A 212 -6.44 46.20 -8.85
C ASN A 212 -6.97 44.78 -8.99
N VAL A 213 -7.97 44.60 -9.85
CA VAL A 213 -8.48 43.27 -10.19
C VAL A 213 -7.62 42.71 -11.33
N THR A 214 -7.28 41.43 -11.26
CA THR A 214 -6.64 40.69 -12.36
C THR A 214 -7.62 39.66 -12.95
N GLU A 215 -7.53 39.46 -14.26
CA GLU A 215 -8.29 38.44 -14.98
C GLU A 215 -7.93 37.04 -14.46
N ASP A 216 -8.93 36.16 -14.36
CA ASP A 216 -8.79 34.77 -13.93
C ASP A 216 -8.56 33.92 -15.20
N LEU A 217 -7.32 33.47 -15.41
CA LEU A 217 -6.92 32.76 -16.62
C LEU A 217 -7.32 31.28 -16.55
N PRO A 218 -7.64 30.62 -17.68
CA PRO A 218 -7.87 29.18 -17.68
C PRO A 218 -6.57 28.40 -17.41
N PRO A 219 -6.67 27.14 -16.96
CA PRO A 219 -5.52 26.26 -16.82
C PRO A 219 -4.79 26.14 -18.15
N THR A 220 -3.47 26.05 -18.09
CA THR A 220 -2.61 25.96 -19.28
C THR A 220 -1.97 24.59 -19.36
N GLY A 221 -1.72 24.10 -20.58
CA GLY A 221 -1.17 22.76 -20.74
C GLY A 221 -1.06 22.35 -22.21
N LYS A 222 -0.81 21.07 -22.42
CA LYS A 222 -0.85 20.46 -23.76
C LYS A 222 -2.31 20.16 -24.12
N GLU A 223 -2.83 20.75 -25.19
CA GLU A 223 -4.23 20.60 -25.62
C GLU A 223 -4.55 19.24 -26.26
N GLU A 224 -3.52 18.48 -26.68
CA GLU A 224 -3.68 17.19 -27.37
C GLU A 224 -2.73 16.13 -26.79
N TYR A 225 -3.22 14.96 -26.38
CA TYR A 225 -2.43 13.79 -26.00
C TYR A 225 -2.71 12.60 -26.92
N GLU A 226 -1.69 11.78 -27.14
CA GLU A 226 -1.77 10.53 -27.88
C GLU A 226 -1.08 9.47 -27.03
N PHE A 227 -1.78 8.38 -26.75
CA PHE A 227 -1.28 7.22 -26.01
C PHE A 227 -1.56 5.97 -26.84
N SER A 228 -0.58 5.07 -26.95
CA SER A 228 -0.77 3.72 -27.50
C SER A 228 -0.80 2.71 -26.37
N VAL A 229 -1.68 1.73 -26.45
CA VAL A 229 -1.85 0.71 -25.40
C VAL A 229 -2.35 -0.60 -25.99
N ALA A 230 -1.81 -1.73 -25.54
CA ALA A 230 -2.30 -3.06 -25.91
C ALA A 230 -3.76 -3.25 -25.46
N GLU A 231 -4.55 -3.98 -26.25
CA GLU A 231 -5.97 -4.22 -25.90
C GLU A 231 -6.18 -5.00 -24.58
N THR A 232 -5.16 -5.75 -24.16
CA THR A 232 -5.13 -6.55 -22.92
C THR A 232 -4.69 -5.79 -21.68
N ILE A 233 -4.54 -4.45 -21.73
CA ILE A 233 -4.24 -3.65 -20.54
C ILE A 233 -5.28 -3.91 -19.43
N ALA A 234 -4.79 -4.12 -18.21
CA ALA A 234 -5.68 -4.28 -17.06
C ALA A 234 -6.29 -2.93 -16.64
N ASP A 235 -7.51 -2.96 -16.12
CA ASP A 235 -8.19 -1.77 -15.58
C ASP A 235 -7.41 -1.05 -14.46
N THR A 236 -6.60 -1.80 -13.72
CA THR A 236 -5.67 -1.26 -12.70
C THR A 236 -4.39 -0.58 -13.25
N GLU A 237 -4.14 -0.61 -14.56
CA GLU A 237 -2.93 -0.04 -15.16
C GLU A 237 -3.15 1.36 -15.78
N VAL A 238 -2.11 2.19 -15.70
CA VAL A 238 -2.13 3.59 -16.18
C VAL A 238 -1.75 3.63 -17.67
N ILE A 239 -2.69 4.08 -18.50
CA ILE A 239 -2.51 4.32 -19.95
C ILE A 239 -1.56 5.49 -20.20
N GLY A 240 -1.63 6.53 -19.36
CA GLY A 240 -0.79 7.72 -19.49
C GLY A 240 -1.10 8.78 -18.44
N VAL A 241 -0.29 9.83 -18.39
CA VAL A 241 -0.45 10.94 -17.44
C VAL A 241 -0.67 12.25 -18.19
N ILE A 242 -1.69 12.99 -17.80
CA ILE A 242 -2.07 14.29 -18.36
C ILE A 242 -1.72 15.37 -17.35
N THR A 243 -1.02 16.41 -17.82
CA THR A 243 -0.57 17.53 -16.98
C THR A 243 -1.11 18.86 -17.49
N ALA A 244 -1.52 19.70 -16.54
CA ALA A 244 -1.92 21.09 -16.72
C ALA A 244 -1.42 21.91 -15.52
N GLU A 245 -1.14 23.19 -15.73
CA GLU A 245 -0.65 24.15 -14.74
C GLU A 245 -1.56 25.38 -14.72
N ASP A 246 -1.96 25.81 -13.53
CA ASP A 246 -2.73 27.03 -13.32
C ASP A 246 -1.79 28.27 -13.25
N PRO A 247 -2.02 29.33 -14.03
CA PRO A 247 -1.15 30.52 -13.99
C PRO A 247 -1.19 31.28 -12.66
N GLU A 248 -2.33 31.25 -11.96
CA GLU A 248 -2.58 31.90 -10.68
C GLU A 248 -2.17 31.02 -9.48
N GLY A 249 -2.01 29.71 -9.70
CA GLY A 249 -1.59 28.72 -8.71
C GLY A 249 -2.76 28.00 -8.00
N ASN A 250 -3.96 28.06 -8.56
CA ASN A 250 -5.13 27.32 -8.11
C ASN A 250 -4.94 25.81 -8.26
N ALA A 251 -5.70 25.03 -7.48
CA ALA A 251 -5.63 23.57 -7.54
C ALA A 251 -6.42 23.04 -8.76
N ILE A 252 -5.76 22.29 -9.62
CA ILE A 252 -6.39 21.67 -10.79
C ILE A 252 -7.12 20.38 -10.38
N THR A 253 -8.31 20.20 -10.96
CA THR A 253 -9.09 18.97 -10.93
C THR A 253 -9.25 18.42 -12.35
N TYR A 254 -9.23 17.10 -12.50
CA TYR A 254 -9.38 16.40 -13.78
C TYR A 254 -10.70 15.63 -13.85
N GLN A 255 -11.29 15.57 -15.05
CA GLN A 255 -12.46 14.76 -15.34
C GLN A 255 -12.47 14.31 -16.80
N VAL A 256 -12.80 13.04 -17.09
CA VAL A 256 -13.14 12.60 -18.45
C VAL A 256 -14.59 12.98 -18.76
N ASP A 257 -14.85 13.70 -19.86
CA ASP A 257 -16.22 14.03 -20.29
C ASP A 257 -16.86 12.83 -21.00
N GLN A 258 -17.96 12.33 -20.42
CA GLN A 258 -18.88 11.34 -21.01
C GLN A 258 -18.18 10.09 -21.61
N SER A 259 -17.37 9.41 -20.79
CA SER A 259 -16.76 8.13 -21.13
C SER A 259 -17.36 6.99 -20.30
N ASP A 260 -17.71 5.89 -20.97
CA ASP A 260 -18.13 4.62 -20.34
C ASP A 260 -16.97 3.61 -20.23
N LEU A 261 -15.73 4.01 -20.59
CA LEU A 261 -14.55 3.13 -20.65
C LEU A 261 -13.29 3.67 -19.95
N PHE A 262 -13.18 4.99 -19.77
CA PHE A 262 -11.95 5.63 -19.29
C PHE A 262 -12.23 6.55 -18.10
N GLU A 263 -11.36 6.49 -17.11
CA GLU A 263 -11.37 7.40 -15.95
C GLU A 263 -10.00 8.05 -15.75
N ILE A 264 -9.97 9.10 -14.93
CA ILE A 264 -8.77 9.86 -14.60
C ILE A 264 -8.78 10.24 -13.11
N ASN A 265 -7.63 10.12 -12.44
CA ASN A 265 -7.51 10.42 -11.02
C ASN A 265 -7.06 11.88 -10.75
N GLU A 266 -6.95 12.25 -9.47
CA GLU A 266 -6.56 13.60 -9.03
C GLU A 266 -5.12 13.98 -9.45
N ASP A 267 -4.23 13.00 -9.64
CA ASP A 267 -2.85 13.18 -10.10
C ASP A 267 -2.73 13.25 -11.64
N GLY A 268 -3.85 13.12 -12.37
CA GLY A 268 -3.91 13.18 -13.84
C GLY A 268 -3.59 11.87 -14.55
N GLU A 269 -3.55 10.74 -13.84
CA GLU A 269 -3.31 9.41 -14.41
C GLU A 269 -4.60 8.86 -15.04
N LEU A 270 -4.54 8.51 -16.32
CA LEU A 270 -5.63 7.97 -17.13
C LEU A 270 -5.59 6.43 -17.10
N SER A 271 -6.72 5.78 -16.85
CA SER A 271 -6.89 4.32 -16.83
C SER A 271 -8.24 3.89 -17.43
N LEU A 272 -8.50 2.58 -17.50
CA LEU A 272 -9.85 2.07 -17.80
C LEU A 272 -10.73 2.11 -16.55
N ILE A 273 -12.05 2.12 -16.74
CA ILE A 273 -13.02 1.96 -15.64
C ILE A 273 -13.01 0.50 -15.17
N GLU A 274 -13.12 0.27 -13.86
CA GLU A 274 -13.14 -1.07 -13.23
C GLU A 274 -14.10 -2.04 -13.95
N GLY A 275 -13.58 -3.19 -14.39
CA GLY A 275 -14.32 -4.22 -15.11
C GLY A 275 -14.62 -3.90 -16.59
N THR A 276 -13.94 -2.92 -17.19
CA THR A 276 -13.99 -2.65 -18.64
C THR A 276 -12.68 -3.02 -19.34
N ASN A 277 -12.78 -3.38 -20.62
CA ASN A 277 -11.68 -3.89 -21.43
C ASN A 277 -11.61 -3.11 -22.75
N LEU A 278 -10.45 -3.15 -23.42
CA LEU A 278 -10.32 -2.78 -24.82
C LEU A 278 -10.48 -4.03 -25.72
N ASP A 279 -10.71 -3.79 -27.01
CA ASP A 279 -10.98 -4.80 -28.05
C ASP A 279 -10.60 -4.14 -29.39
N TYR A 280 -9.50 -4.59 -29.99
CA TYR A 280 -8.92 -4.01 -31.19
C TYR A 280 -9.82 -4.21 -32.41
N GLU A 281 -10.37 -5.43 -32.59
CA GLU A 281 -11.34 -5.79 -33.63
C GLU A 281 -12.59 -4.90 -33.59
N ALA A 282 -13.10 -4.60 -32.40
CA ALA A 282 -14.24 -3.72 -32.21
C ALA A 282 -13.87 -2.25 -32.48
N LYS A 283 -12.74 -1.76 -31.95
CA LYS A 283 -12.36 -0.35 -32.09
C LYS A 283 -10.89 -0.03 -31.80
N THR A 284 -10.13 0.19 -32.86
CA THR A 284 -8.70 0.54 -32.80
C THR A 284 -8.35 1.94 -32.25
N VAL A 285 -9.30 2.88 -32.14
CA VAL A 285 -9.03 4.26 -31.66
C VAL A 285 -10.18 4.85 -30.85
N HIS A 286 -9.86 5.37 -29.67
CA HIS A 286 -10.77 6.09 -28.79
C HIS A 286 -10.33 7.55 -28.66
N ASN A 287 -11.18 8.47 -29.11
CA ASN A 287 -11.01 9.90 -28.87
C ASN A 287 -11.92 10.30 -27.71
N ILE A 288 -11.32 10.81 -26.64
CA ILE A 288 -12.02 11.33 -25.45
C ILE A 288 -11.60 12.77 -25.17
N THR A 289 -12.41 13.51 -24.43
CA THR A 289 -12.05 14.83 -23.92
C THR A 289 -11.82 14.74 -22.42
N VAL A 290 -10.66 15.17 -21.97
CA VAL A 290 -10.35 15.39 -20.55
C VAL A 290 -10.47 16.88 -20.27
N VAL A 291 -11.13 17.22 -19.16
CA VAL A 291 -11.31 18.60 -18.71
C VAL A 291 -10.42 18.81 -17.49
N ALA A 292 -9.47 19.73 -17.59
CA ALA A 292 -8.74 20.26 -16.46
C ALA A 292 -9.42 21.56 -15.99
N SER A 293 -9.66 21.72 -14.68
CA SER A 293 -10.39 22.86 -14.12
C SER A 293 -9.82 23.31 -12.78
N ASP A 294 -9.59 24.61 -12.65
CA ASP A 294 -9.26 25.32 -11.40
C ASP A 294 -10.47 25.52 -10.46
N GLY A 295 -11.69 25.28 -10.97
CA GLY A 295 -12.98 25.46 -10.28
C GLY A 295 -13.87 26.56 -10.88
N PHE A 296 -13.29 27.48 -11.64
CA PHE A 296 -13.89 28.64 -12.28
C PHE A 296 -13.81 28.57 -13.82
N LYS A 297 -12.61 28.31 -14.35
CA LYS A 297 -12.30 28.17 -15.77
C LYS A 297 -11.91 26.71 -16.07
N LYS A 298 -11.72 26.42 -17.37
CA LYS A 298 -11.54 25.07 -17.91
C LYS A 298 -10.62 25.06 -19.11
N LEU A 299 -9.77 24.04 -19.17
CA LEU A 299 -9.02 23.62 -20.35
C LEU A 299 -9.60 22.30 -20.85
N GLU A 300 -10.07 22.28 -22.10
CA GLU A 300 -10.43 21.04 -22.80
C GLU A 300 -9.17 20.44 -23.44
N ILE A 301 -8.90 19.17 -23.13
CA ILE A 301 -7.73 18.42 -23.59
C ILE A 301 -8.25 17.23 -24.40
N PHE A 302 -7.89 17.16 -25.68
CA PHE A 302 -8.26 16.05 -26.55
C PHE A 302 -7.26 14.90 -26.37
N VAL A 303 -7.75 13.69 -26.12
CA VAL A 303 -6.90 12.51 -25.92
C VAL A 303 -7.28 11.44 -26.93
N THR A 304 -6.30 11.02 -27.72
CA THR A 304 -6.39 9.88 -28.62
C THR A 304 -5.71 8.69 -27.97
N VAL A 305 -6.51 7.68 -27.59
CA VAL A 305 -6.01 6.37 -27.17
C VAL A 305 -6.06 5.45 -28.40
N ILE A 306 -4.89 5.02 -28.86
CA ILE A 306 -4.71 4.04 -29.92
C ILE A 306 -4.62 2.67 -29.26
N VAL A 307 -5.50 1.75 -29.67
CA VAL A 307 -5.44 0.36 -29.25
C VAL A 307 -4.45 -0.35 -30.16
N GLU A 308 -3.48 -1.03 -29.57
CA GLU A 308 -2.51 -1.87 -30.27
C GLU A 308 -2.99 -3.33 -30.22
N ASP A 309 -3.16 -3.89 -31.43
CA ASP A 309 -3.31 -5.31 -31.74
C ASP A 309 -2.17 -6.12 -31.12
N ILE A 310 -2.48 -7.23 -30.48
CA ILE A 310 -1.47 -8.15 -29.93
C ILE A 310 -1.39 -9.42 -30.75
N THR A 311 -0.25 -10.11 -30.73
CA THR A 311 -0.19 -11.40 -31.42
C THR A 311 -1.08 -12.43 -30.71
N SER A 312 -1.63 -13.39 -31.45
CA SER A 312 -2.44 -14.48 -30.89
C SER A 312 -1.74 -15.25 -29.77
N ALA A 313 -0.41 -15.24 -29.74
CA ALA A 313 0.42 -15.87 -28.71
C ALA A 313 0.67 -14.99 -27.46
N GLU A 314 0.29 -13.72 -27.49
CA GLU A 314 0.34 -12.76 -26.37
C GLU A 314 -1.04 -12.55 -25.72
N ASP A 315 -2.14 -12.93 -26.39
CA ASP A 315 -3.49 -12.93 -25.81
C ASP A 315 -3.60 -13.99 -24.70
N PRO A 316 -3.92 -13.62 -23.44
CA PRO A 316 -3.98 -14.53 -22.29
C PRO A 316 -5.14 -15.54 -22.35
N SER A 317 -6.06 -15.42 -23.31
CA SER A 317 -7.16 -16.37 -23.52
C SER A 317 -6.77 -17.58 -24.38
N THR A 318 -5.62 -17.53 -25.08
CA THR A 318 -5.24 -18.56 -26.05
C THR A 318 -4.39 -19.68 -25.45
N PHE A 319 -4.51 -20.88 -26.01
CA PHE A 319 -3.64 -22.00 -25.68
C PHE A 319 -2.39 -21.95 -26.55
N VAL A 320 -1.23 -21.72 -25.91
CA VAL A 320 0.04 -21.45 -26.61
C VAL A 320 1.03 -22.58 -26.40
N THR A 321 1.52 -23.14 -27.51
CA THR A 321 2.42 -24.29 -27.55
C THR A 321 3.60 -24.07 -28.49
N LYS A 322 4.68 -24.85 -28.34
CA LYS A 322 5.83 -24.82 -29.25
C LYS A 322 6.01 -26.13 -29.99
N TRP A 323 6.23 -26.02 -31.30
CA TRP A 323 6.37 -27.14 -32.21
C TRP A 323 7.64 -27.03 -33.04
N VAL A 324 8.43 -28.10 -33.10
CA VAL A 324 9.67 -28.15 -33.89
C VAL A 324 9.47 -28.84 -35.24
N THR A 325 10.00 -28.22 -36.29
CA THR A 325 10.14 -28.82 -37.62
C THR A 325 11.62 -28.97 -37.97
N ALA A 326 11.97 -30.13 -38.52
CA ALA A 326 13.36 -30.54 -38.72
C ALA A 326 13.82 -30.43 -40.18
N GLN A 327 12.89 -30.37 -41.14
CA GLN A 327 13.15 -30.26 -42.58
C GLN A 327 12.12 -29.29 -43.23
N PRO A 328 12.41 -28.72 -44.43
CA PRO A 328 11.39 -28.07 -45.25
C PRO A 328 10.22 -28.99 -45.61
N SER A 329 9.00 -28.46 -45.70
CA SER A 329 7.75 -29.20 -45.90
C SER A 329 7.46 -30.24 -44.80
N ASP A 330 7.85 -29.94 -43.56
CA ASP A 330 7.52 -30.77 -42.40
C ASP A 330 6.09 -30.49 -41.92
N LEU A 331 5.30 -31.54 -41.79
CA LEU A 331 3.92 -31.46 -41.32
C LEU A 331 3.85 -31.53 -39.78
N VAL A 332 3.15 -30.59 -39.13
CA VAL A 332 2.67 -30.74 -37.75
C VAL A 332 1.23 -31.26 -37.83
N VAL A 333 0.92 -32.32 -37.07
CA VAL A 333 -0.42 -32.89 -36.98
C VAL A 333 -0.88 -32.93 -35.54
N ILE A 334 -1.96 -32.23 -35.24
CA ILE A 334 -2.61 -32.18 -33.93
C ILE A 334 -3.85 -33.07 -33.99
N GLY A 335 -3.89 -34.10 -33.15
CA GLY A 335 -5.02 -35.02 -33.10
C GLY A 335 -6.18 -34.47 -32.28
N LEU A 336 -7.37 -34.93 -32.64
CA LEU A 336 -8.67 -34.49 -32.14
C LEU A 336 -9.51 -35.71 -31.69
N ASN A 337 -10.70 -35.44 -31.16
CA ASN A 337 -11.76 -36.44 -31.04
C ASN A 337 -12.86 -36.17 -32.07
N GLY A 338 -12.98 -37.03 -33.09
CA GLY A 338 -13.99 -36.90 -34.15
C GLY A 338 -15.45 -37.06 -33.70
N ALA A 339 -15.72 -37.36 -32.42
CA ALA A 339 -17.06 -37.34 -31.85
C ALA A 339 -17.50 -35.94 -31.35
N LEU A 340 -16.62 -34.94 -31.39
CA LEU A 340 -16.88 -33.57 -30.95
C LEU A 340 -16.91 -32.59 -32.14
N SER A 341 -17.48 -31.41 -31.88
CA SER A 341 -17.41 -30.24 -32.76
C SER A 341 -16.25 -29.33 -32.35
N TYR A 342 -15.73 -28.58 -33.32
CA TYR A 342 -14.66 -27.59 -33.14
C TYR A 342 -15.00 -26.33 -33.92
N ASP A 343 -14.75 -25.17 -33.33
CA ASP A 343 -14.94 -23.83 -33.92
C ASP A 343 -13.88 -22.90 -33.31
N PHE A 344 -12.65 -22.98 -33.83
CA PHE A 344 -11.48 -22.30 -33.27
C PHE A 344 -10.63 -21.65 -34.36
N THR A 345 -9.89 -20.61 -34.00
CA THR A 345 -8.85 -20.01 -34.83
C THR A 345 -7.49 -20.50 -34.35
N VAL A 346 -6.58 -20.80 -35.28
CA VAL A 346 -5.19 -21.18 -35.01
C VAL A 346 -4.23 -20.26 -35.75
N ASP A 347 -3.30 -19.67 -35.00
CA ASP A 347 -2.10 -19.03 -35.54
C ASP A 347 -0.95 -20.05 -35.47
N TRP A 348 -0.40 -20.39 -36.64
CA TRP A 348 0.69 -21.36 -36.75
C TRP A 348 2.08 -20.75 -36.50
N GLY A 349 2.19 -19.44 -36.26
CA GLY A 349 3.46 -18.76 -35.95
C GLY A 349 4.41 -18.58 -37.13
N ASP A 350 4.02 -18.98 -38.35
CA ASP A 350 4.74 -18.71 -39.59
C ASP A 350 4.11 -17.57 -40.43
N GLY A 351 3.10 -16.90 -39.86
CA GLY A 351 2.26 -15.89 -40.53
C GLY A 351 0.99 -16.46 -41.16
N THR A 352 0.73 -17.77 -41.03
CA THR A 352 -0.54 -18.40 -41.40
C THR A 352 -1.49 -18.45 -40.21
N VAL A 353 -2.67 -17.85 -40.35
CA VAL A 353 -3.79 -17.94 -39.41
C VAL A 353 -4.98 -18.59 -40.13
N GLU A 354 -5.63 -19.55 -39.47
CA GLU A 354 -6.72 -20.35 -40.05
C GLU A 354 -7.92 -20.48 -39.09
N ASP A 355 -9.13 -20.25 -39.62
CA ASP A 355 -10.38 -20.57 -38.92
C ASP A 355 -10.79 -22.03 -39.20
N VAL A 356 -10.91 -22.84 -38.16
CA VAL A 356 -11.12 -24.29 -38.21
C VAL A 356 -12.48 -24.65 -37.64
N VAL A 357 -13.45 -24.89 -38.54
CA VAL A 357 -14.81 -25.33 -38.19
C VAL A 357 -15.02 -26.79 -38.60
N LEU A 358 -15.05 -27.70 -37.62
CA LEU A 358 -15.18 -29.15 -37.84
C LEU A 358 -16.44 -29.69 -37.15
N THR A 359 -17.32 -30.33 -37.93
CA THR A 359 -18.61 -30.85 -37.45
C THR A 359 -18.66 -32.38 -37.51
N ASN A 360 -18.03 -33.03 -36.52
CA ASN A 360 -17.94 -34.48 -36.33
C ASN A 360 -17.31 -35.29 -37.49
N GLY A 361 -16.25 -36.03 -37.20
CA GLY A 361 -15.69 -37.07 -38.06
C GLY A 361 -14.22 -36.93 -38.42
N GLU A 362 -13.64 -35.75 -38.23
CA GLU A 362 -12.18 -35.54 -38.37
C GLU A 362 -11.47 -35.88 -37.05
N GLU A 363 -10.42 -36.69 -37.12
CA GLU A 363 -9.64 -37.15 -35.96
C GLU A 363 -8.31 -36.37 -35.79
N SER A 364 -8.01 -35.43 -36.70
CA SER A 364 -6.80 -34.60 -36.67
C SER A 364 -6.92 -33.39 -37.59
N PHE A 365 -6.14 -32.34 -37.34
CA PHE A 365 -5.84 -31.26 -38.29
C PHE A 365 -4.33 -31.04 -38.39
N SER A 366 -3.85 -30.36 -39.45
CA SER A 366 -2.43 -30.32 -39.77
C SER A 366 -2.01 -29.13 -40.62
N HIS A 367 -0.78 -28.65 -40.40
CA HIS A 367 -0.14 -27.59 -41.19
C HIS A 367 1.26 -27.98 -41.66
N GLU A 368 1.63 -27.55 -42.87
CA GLU A 368 2.93 -27.83 -43.50
C GLU A 368 3.82 -26.59 -43.46
N TYR A 369 4.92 -26.66 -42.69
CA TYR A 369 5.86 -25.56 -42.59
C TYR A 369 6.88 -25.58 -43.74
N ALA A 370 7.01 -24.45 -44.44
CA ALA A 370 7.88 -24.33 -45.60
C ALA A 370 9.38 -24.46 -45.26
N GLU A 371 9.79 -24.02 -44.07
CA GLU A 371 11.18 -24.06 -43.59
C GLU A 371 11.26 -24.73 -42.20
N PRO A 372 12.43 -25.25 -41.79
CA PRO A 372 12.63 -25.85 -40.48
C PRO A 372 12.90 -24.79 -39.40
N ASP A 373 12.07 -24.72 -38.37
CA ASP A 373 12.28 -23.88 -37.18
C ASP A 373 11.53 -24.44 -35.95
N THR A 374 11.52 -23.71 -34.83
CA THR A 374 10.58 -23.92 -33.72
C THR A 374 9.52 -22.83 -33.74
N TYR A 375 8.28 -23.21 -34.03
CA TYR A 375 7.14 -22.32 -34.17
C TYR A 375 6.31 -22.28 -32.88
N THR A 376 5.84 -21.08 -32.52
CA THR A 376 4.85 -20.89 -31.46
C THR A 376 3.46 -20.94 -32.12
N VAL A 377 2.64 -21.90 -31.70
CA VAL A 377 1.28 -22.11 -32.19
C VAL A 377 0.29 -21.70 -31.10
N ALA A 378 -0.63 -20.80 -31.44
CA ALA A 378 -1.66 -20.30 -30.55
C ALA A 378 -3.05 -20.71 -31.06
N ILE A 379 -3.90 -21.22 -30.16
CA ILE A 379 -5.25 -21.71 -30.48
C ILE A 379 -6.27 -20.98 -29.59
N GLN A 380 -7.35 -20.47 -30.19
CA GLN A 380 -8.41 -19.73 -29.49
C GLN A 380 -9.80 -20.17 -29.98
N GLY A 381 -10.78 -20.26 -29.07
CA GLY A 381 -12.16 -20.65 -29.39
C GLY A 381 -12.54 -22.05 -28.90
N ASP A 382 -13.52 -22.69 -29.55
CA ASP A 382 -14.07 -23.98 -29.15
C ASP A 382 -13.13 -25.13 -29.53
N PHE A 383 -12.13 -25.37 -28.69
CA PHE A 383 -11.14 -26.45 -28.80
C PHE A 383 -11.20 -27.40 -27.59
N PRO A 384 -12.25 -28.25 -27.49
CA PRO A 384 -12.60 -28.95 -26.23
C PRO A 384 -11.65 -30.07 -25.80
N ILE A 385 -10.78 -30.54 -26.69
CA ILE A 385 -9.78 -31.59 -26.42
C ILE A 385 -8.65 -31.50 -27.45
N ILE A 386 -7.42 -31.64 -26.97
CA ILE A 386 -6.26 -32.02 -27.80
C ILE A 386 -5.99 -33.49 -27.53
N ARG A 387 -5.55 -34.24 -28.55
CA ARG A 387 -5.31 -35.68 -28.41
C ARG A 387 -4.10 -36.11 -29.21
N MET A 388 -3.11 -36.73 -28.57
CA MET A 388 -2.03 -37.37 -29.30
C MET A 388 -2.32 -38.86 -29.47
N ASP A 389 -2.44 -39.30 -30.70
CA ASP A 389 -2.54 -40.71 -31.06
C ASP A 389 -1.75 -41.02 -32.34
N ASN A 390 -1.95 -42.21 -32.91
CA ASN A 390 -1.23 -42.68 -34.10
C ASN A 390 -1.45 -41.83 -35.37
N SER A 391 -2.36 -40.86 -35.37
CA SER A 391 -2.58 -39.90 -36.47
C SER A 391 -1.77 -38.59 -36.30
N SER A 392 -1.35 -38.28 -35.08
CA SER A 392 -0.66 -37.03 -34.70
C SER A 392 0.87 -37.11 -34.80
N THR A 393 1.57 -35.97 -34.65
CA THR A 393 3.04 -35.89 -34.58
C THR A 393 3.52 -35.46 -33.18
N PRO A 394 3.33 -36.28 -32.12
CA PRO A 394 3.55 -35.85 -30.75
C PRO A 394 5.02 -35.51 -30.44
N GLU A 395 5.97 -36.12 -31.14
CA GLU A 395 7.39 -35.83 -31.02
C GLU A 395 7.78 -34.41 -31.47
N LYS A 396 6.89 -33.70 -32.17
CA LYS A 396 7.11 -32.31 -32.58
C LYS A 396 6.73 -31.30 -31.50
N LEU A 397 5.86 -31.65 -30.54
CA LEU A 397 5.55 -30.77 -29.41
C LEU A 397 6.74 -30.73 -28.46
N VAL A 398 7.36 -29.55 -28.32
CA VAL A 398 8.52 -29.32 -27.45
C VAL A 398 8.19 -28.49 -26.21
N GLY A 399 7.10 -27.73 -26.23
CA GLY A 399 6.70 -26.90 -25.10
C GLY A 399 5.24 -26.51 -24.99
N ILE A 400 4.83 -26.17 -23.76
CA ILE A 400 3.54 -25.57 -23.39
C ILE A 400 3.87 -24.24 -22.70
N GLN A 401 3.37 -23.13 -23.27
CA GLN A 401 3.70 -21.78 -22.84
C GLN A 401 2.56 -21.06 -22.13
N GLN A 402 1.31 -21.41 -22.45
CA GLN A 402 0.10 -20.84 -21.87
C GLN A 402 -1.06 -21.83 -22.03
N TRP A 403 -1.96 -21.89 -21.06
CA TRP A 403 -3.17 -22.71 -21.10
C TRP A 403 -4.38 -21.98 -21.70
N GLY A 404 -4.47 -20.67 -21.49
CA GLY A 404 -5.58 -19.85 -21.97
C GLY A 404 -6.87 -20.10 -21.19
N SER A 405 -7.99 -19.59 -21.72
CA SER A 405 -9.31 -19.71 -21.13
C SER A 405 -10.16 -20.84 -21.75
N ILE A 406 -9.53 -21.86 -22.33
CA ILE A 406 -10.23 -22.96 -23.00
C ILE A 406 -10.90 -23.86 -21.96
N PRO A 407 -12.24 -24.05 -22.00
CA PRO A 407 -12.96 -24.93 -21.08
C PRO A 407 -12.85 -26.39 -21.53
N TRP A 408 -11.78 -27.07 -21.09
CA TRP A 408 -11.46 -28.43 -21.55
C TRP A 408 -12.53 -29.45 -21.14
N GLN A 409 -12.98 -30.27 -22.08
CA GLN A 409 -13.95 -31.36 -21.83
C GLN A 409 -13.26 -32.67 -21.42
N SER A 410 -11.99 -32.85 -21.80
CA SER A 410 -11.17 -34.00 -21.41
C SER A 410 -9.68 -33.71 -21.59
N MET A 411 -8.84 -34.34 -20.78
CA MET A 411 -7.39 -34.38 -20.95
C MET A 411 -6.88 -35.80 -21.28
N GLU A 412 -7.79 -36.72 -21.63
CA GLU A 412 -7.44 -38.07 -22.04
C GLU A 412 -6.55 -38.07 -23.28
N LEU A 413 -5.35 -38.66 -23.16
CA LEU A 413 -4.31 -38.74 -24.20
C LEU A 413 -3.77 -37.38 -24.71
N ALA A 414 -3.98 -36.27 -23.98
CA ALA A 414 -3.72 -34.92 -24.49
C ALA A 414 -2.30 -34.66 -25.05
N PHE A 415 -1.27 -35.18 -24.38
CA PHE A 415 0.13 -35.09 -24.80
C PHE A 415 0.79 -36.47 -24.88
N TYR A 416 0.00 -37.53 -25.09
CA TYR A 416 0.49 -38.90 -25.16
C TYR A 416 1.66 -39.06 -26.15
N GLY A 417 2.79 -39.57 -25.66
CA GLY A 417 3.98 -39.79 -26.48
C GLY A 417 4.75 -38.53 -26.90
N CYS A 418 4.45 -37.35 -26.33
CA CYS A 418 5.22 -36.13 -26.56
C CYS A 418 6.61 -36.22 -25.91
N THR A 419 7.47 -37.06 -26.48
CA THR A 419 8.78 -37.44 -25.94
C THR A 419 9.75 -36.27 -25.78
N ASN A 420 9.60 -35.22 -26.61
CA ASN A 420 10.42 -34.02 -26.60
C ASN A 420 9.81 -32.84 -25.80
N LEU A 421 8.65 -33.02 -25.16
CA LEU A 421 8.01 -31.99 -24.34
C LEU A 421 8.85 -31.72 -23.09
N ALA A 422 9.69 -30.68 -23.15
CA ALA A 422 10.67 -30.32 -22.13
C ALA A 422 10.50 -28.86 -21.65
N GLU A 423 9.98 -27.96 -22.50
CA GLU A 423 9.74 -26.56 -22.15
C GLU A 423 8.33 -26.37 -21.58
N TYR A 424 8.19 -26.39 -20.25
CA TYR A 424 6.96 -25.95 -19.59
C TYR A 424 7.19 -24.57 -18.98
N THR A 425 6.59 -23.54 -19.58
CA THR A 425 6.70 -22.14 -19.11
C THR A 425 5.36 -21.49 -18.79
N ALA A 426 4.26 -22.24 -18.89
CA ALA A 426 2.93 -21.77 -18.49
C ALA A 426 2.90 -21.35 -17.02
N THR A 427 2.36 -20.16 -16.77
CA THR A 427 2.18 -19.57 -15.44
C THR A 427 0.72 -19.52 -15.01
N ASP A 428 -0.18 -19.65 -15.97
CA ASP A 428 -1.61 -19.88 -15.83
C ASP A 428 -1.93 -21.37 -15.63
N VAL A 429 -3.22 -21.69 -15.48
CA VAL A 429 -3.73 -23.04 -15.23
C VAL A 429 -4.86 -23.37 -16.20
N PRO A 430 -5.00 -24.65 -16.63
CA PRO A 430 -6.11 -25.06 -17.46
C PRO A 430 -7.43 -25.01 -16.70
N ASP A 431 -8.52 -24.60 -17.37
CA ASP A 431 -9.87 -24.85 -16.86
C ASP A 431 -10.22 -26.35 -17.01
N LEU A 432 -10.10 -27.08 -15.90
CA LEU A 432 -10.44 -28.50 -15.80
C LEU A 432 -11.88 -28.73 -15.26
N SER A 433 -12.70 -27.69 -15.12
CA SER A 433 -14.03 -27.77 -14.50
C SER A 433 -15.00 -28.75 -15.19
N ASN A 434 -14.76 -29.08 -16.46
CA ASN A 434 -15.53 -30.08 -17.23
C ASN A 434 -14.77 -31.40 -17.47
N VAL A 435 -13.53 -31.54 -16.99
CA VAL A 435 -12.67 -32.71 -17.24
C VAL A 435 -12.95 -33.84 -16.25
N GLY A 436 -13.58 -34.91 -16.74
CA GLY A 436 -13.79 -36.13 -15.94
C GLY A 436 -12.61 -37.11 -15.93
N SER A 437 -11.68 -37.00 -16.90
CA SER A 437 -10.57 -37.93 -17.15
C SER A 437 -9.32 -37.19 -17.63
N MET A 438 -8.18 -37.52 -17.02
CA MET A 438 -6.83 -37.16 -17.48
C MET A 438 -6.06 -38.40 -17.97
N ALA A 439 -6.75 -39.48 -18.32
CA ALA A 439 -6.13 -40.78 -18.54
C ALA A 439 -5.02 -40.73 -19.61
N SER A 440 -3.81 -41.16 -19.25
CA SER A 440 -2.62 -41.14 -20.10
C SER A 440 -2.16 -39.76 -20.62
N MET A 441 -2.59 -38.65 -20.00
CA MET A 441 -2.32 -37.27 -20.45
C MET A 441 -0.86 -37.00 -20.84
N PHE A 442 0.11 -37.33 -19.97
CA PHE A 442 1.55 -37.18 -20.22
C PHE A 442 2.27 -38.54 -20.37
N ARG A 443 1.55 -39.64 -20.62
CA ARG A 443 2.21 -40.94 -20.74
C ARG A 443 3.22 -40.93 -21.88
N GLU A 444 4.43 -41.42 -21.62
CA GLU A 444 5.59 -41.44 -22.52
C GLU A 444 6.18 -40.05 -22.88
N CYS A 445 5.79 -38.98 -22.16
CA CYS A 445 6.51 -37.70 -22.19
C CYS A 445 7.84 -37.79 -21.43
N THR A 446 8.85 -38.41 -22.04
CA THR A 446 10.10 -38.75 -21.33
C THR A 446 10.87 -37.56 -20.75
N GLN A 447 10.67 -36.34 -21.26
CA GLN A 447 11.30 -35.11 -20.74
C GLN A 447 10.37 -34.25 -19.86
N PHE A 448 9.08 -34.58 -19.73
CA PHE A 448 8.13 -33.73 -19.02
C PHE A 448 8.35 -33.77 -17.50
N ASN A 449 8.49 -32.57 -16.92
CA ASN A 449 8.64 -32.33 -15.49
C ASN A 449 8.17 -30.91 -15.12
N GLY A 450 7.11 -30.42 -15.77
CA GLY A 450 6.53 -29.10 -15.53
C GLY A 450 5.82 -29.00 -14.17
N ASP A 451 5.81 -27.81 -13.58
CA ASP A 451 5.08 -27.57 -12.32
C ASP A 451 3.58 -27.42 -12.60
N ILE A 452 2.78 -28.31 -12.01
CA ILE A 452 1.33 -28.45 -12.19
C ILE A 452 0.64 -28.67 -10.85
N GLY A 453 1.33 -28.37 -9.74
CA GLY A 453 0.80 -28.54 -8.37
C GLY A 453 -0.34 -27.58 -8.02
N ASN A 454 -0.57 -26.56 -8.84
CA ASN A 454 -1.63 -25.55 -8.71
C ASN A 454 -2.92 -25.89 -9.50
N TRP A 455 -2.96 -26.99 -10.26
CA TRP A 455 -4.15 -27.37 -11.03
C TRP A 455 -5.29 -27.85 -10.13
N ASP A 456 -6.51 -27.38 -10.39
CA ASP A 456 -7.72 -27.91 -9.76
C ASP A 456 -8.20 -29.16 -10.50
N ILE A 457 -7.95 -30.34 -9.92
CA ILE A 457 -8.43 -31.63 -10.44
C ILE A 457 -9.67 -32.16 -9.70
N SER A 458 -10.40 -31.32 -8.95
CA SER A 458 -11.50 -31.76 -8.07
C SER A 458 -12.68 -32.45 -8.76
N THR A 459 -12.78 -32.32 -10.08
CA THR A 459 -13.78 -32.94 -10.96
C THR A 459 -13.31 -34.27 -11.56
N VAL A 460 -12.00 -34.58 -11.48
CA VAL A 460 -11.36 -35.68 -12.20
C VAL A 460 -11.57 -37.01 -11.47
N THR A 461 -12.07 -38.00 -12.20
CA THR A 461 -12.33 -39.36 -11.68
C THR A 461 -11.27 -40.38 -12.12
N ASP A 462 -10.53 -40.11 -13.19
CA ASP A 462 -9.50 -41.00 -13.74
C ASP A 462 -8.17 -40.27 -13.95
N ILE A 463 -7.16 -40.65 -13.16
CA ILE A 463 -5.75 -40.21 -13.30
C ILE A 463 -4.83 -41.38 -13.70
N SER A 464 -5.39 -42.40 -14.35
CA SER A 464 -4.65 -43.60 -14.76
C SER A 464 -3.58 -43.25 -15.78
N ARG A 465 -2.35 -43.73 -15.56
CA ARG A 465 -1.19 -43.56 -16.45
C ARG A 465 -0.76 -42.12 -16.72
N VAL A 466 -1.27 -41.09 -16.01
CA VAL A 466 -0.97 -39.67 -16.29
C VAL A 466 0.53 -39.43 -16.50
N PHE A 467 1.39 -39.97 -15.63
CA PHE A 467 2.85 -39.80 -15.71
C PHE A 467 3.60 -41.06 -16.15
N MET A 468 2.93 -42.10 -16.64
CA MET A 468 3.59 -43.38 -16.98
C MET A 468 4.73 -43.18 -17.99
N ASN A 469 5.94 -43.67 -17.68
CA ASN A 469 7.16 -43.50 -18.49
C ASN A 469 7.59 -42.02 -18.71
N THR A 470 7.54 -41.18 -17.66
CA THR A 470 7.99 -39.77 -17.71
C THR A 470 9.17 -39.50 -16.76
N SER A 471 9.78 -38.32 -16.89
CA SER A 471 10.74 -37.79 -15.91
C SER A 471 10.08 -37.03 -14.74
N PHE A 472 8.75 -37.11 -14.60
CA PHE A 472 7.99 -36.28 -13.68
C PHE A 472 8.33 -36.54 -12.20
N ASN A 473 8.63 -35.46 -11.47
CA ASN A 473 8.96 -35.45 -10.05
C ASN A 473 8.70 -34.07 -9.42
N GLN A 474 7.57 -33.43 -9.75
CA GLN A 474 7.12 -32.17 -9.12
C GLN A 474 6.09 -32.40 -8.02
N ASP A 475 5.93 -31.38 -7.17
CA ASP A 475 4.98 -31.42 -6.05
C ASP A 475 3.53 -31.32 -6.55
N ILE A 476 2.70 -32.26 -6.10
CA ILE A 476 1.27 -32.38 -6.41
C ILE A 476 0.47 -32.73 -5.15
N SER A 477 1.00 -32.37 -3.97
CA SER A 477 0.35 -32.56 -2.67
C SER A 477 -0.96 -31.77 -2.52
N ASN A 478 -1.15 -30.70 -3.31
CA ASN A 478 -2.35 -29.85 -3.29
C ASN A 478 -3.50 -30.38 -4.18
N TRP A 479 -3.27 -31.41 -5.00
CA TRP A 479 -4.29 -31.99 -5.86
C TRP A 479 -5.46 -32.59 -5.04
N ASN A 480 -6.68 -32.14 -5.31
CA ASN A 480 -7.88 -32.67 -4.65
C ASN A 480 -8.34 -33.98 -5.31
N THR A 481 -7.94 -35.12 -4.73
CA THR A 481 -8.27 -36.45 -5.27
C THR A 481 -9.60 -37.03 -4.75
N GLU A 482 -10.49 -36.27 -4.09
CA GLU A 482 -11.70 -36.84 -3.45
C GLU A 482 -12.68 -37.53 -4.44
N GLU A 483 -12.70 -37.13 -5.71
CA GLU A 483 -13.51 -37.76 -6.76
C GLU A 483 -12.78 -38.87 -7.53
N VAL A 484 -11.49 -39.11 -7.28
CA VAL A 484 -10.70 -40.10 -8.04
C VAL A 484 -11.12 -41.53 -7.73
N ILE A 485 -11.46 -42.28 -8.79
CA ILE A 485 -11.90 -43.69 -8.76
C ILE A 485 -10.76 -44.64 -9.17
N THR A 486 -9.85 -44.21 -10.05
CA THR A 486 -8.72 -45.03 -10.51
C THR A 486 -7.41 -44.26 -10.56
N MET A 487 -6.37 -44.89 -10.02
CA MET A 487 -4.97 -44.42 -10.02
C MET A 487 -4.06 -45.46 -10.71
N GLN A 488 -4.61 -46.20 -11.68
CA GLN A 488 -3.90 -47.30 -12.34
C GLN A 488 -2.63 -46.78 -13.04
N ALA A 489 -1.46 -47.29 -12.64
CA ALA A 489 -0.17 -46.96 -13.25
C ALA A 489 0.18 -45.45 -13.32
N THR A 490 -0.39 -44.60 -12.46
CA THR A 490 -0.18 -43.14 -12.48
C THR A 490 1.30 -42.74 -12.48
N PHE A 491 2.14 -43.40 -11.66
CA PHE A 491 3.59 -43.13 -11.55
C PHE A 491 4.46 -44.27 -12.09
N HIS A 492 3.90 -45.18 -12.91
CA HIS A 492 4.62 -46.35 -13.41
C HIS A 492 5.86 -45.96 -14.21
N SER A 493 7.02 -46.53 -13.86
CA SER A 493 8.32 -46.24 -14.49
C SER A 493 8.66 -44.73 -14.50
N THR A 494 8.51 -44.07 -13.35
CA THR A 494 8.88 -42.65 -13.14
C THR A 494 9.91 -42.49 -12.03
N PRO A 495 10.65 -41.37 -11.97
CA PRO A 495 11.54 -41.06 -10.85
C PRO A 495 10.81 -40.46 -9.64
N PHE A 496 9.47 -40.44 -9.63
CA PHE A 496 8.64 -39.72 -8.67
C PHE A 496 8.91 -40.11 -7.22
N ASN A 497 9.15 -39.10 -6.37
CA ASN A 497 9.37 -39.27 -4.93
C ASN A 497 8.97 -38.00 -4.15
N LYS A 498 7.74 -37.52 -4.37
CA LYS A 498 7.15 -36.36 -3.69
C LYS A 498 6.01 -36.77 -2.77
N ASP A 499 5.78 -35.95 -1.75
CA ASP A 499 4.76 -36.19 -0.74
C ASP A 499 3.36 -36.16 -1.37
N ILE A 500 2.62 -37.24 -1.17
CA ILE A 500 1.22 -37.46 -1.59
C ILE A 500 0.42 -38.03 -0.41
N SER A 501 0.92 -37.84 0.82
CA SER A 501 0.23 -38.22 2.05
C SER A 501 -1.08 -37.47 2.25
N THR A 502 -1.26 -36.32 1.59
CA THR A 502 -2.52 -35.53 1.60
C THR A 502 -3.63 -36.12 0.74
N TRP A 503 -3.33 -37.04 -0.17
CA TRP A 503 -4.30 -37.55 -1.14
C TRP A 503 -5.41 -38.37 -0.47
N ASN A 504 -6.66 -38.06 -0.82
CA ASN A 504 -7.84 -38.79 -0.40
C ASN A 504 -8.11 -39.95 -1.36
N THR A 505 -7.90 -41.19 -0.91
CA THR A 505 -8.08 -42.39 -1.74
C THR A 505 -9.41 -43.13 -1.51
N LYS A 506 -10.35 -42.54 -0.78
CA LYS A 506 -11.56 -43.23 -0.26
C LYS A 506 -12.49 -43.79 -1.34
N LYS A 507 -12.50 -43.19 -2.54
CA LYS A 507 -13.26 -43.68 -3.70
C LYS A 507 -12.44 -44.54 -4.67
N VAL A 508 -11.13 -44.69 -4.45
CA VAL A 508 -10.26 -45.41 -5.38
C VAL A 508 -10.55 -46.91 -5.31
N GLU A 509 -10.99 -47.47 -6.43
CA GLU A 509 -11.29 -48.91 -6.59
C GLU A 509 -10.11 -49.69 -7.19
N ASN A 510 -9.18 -49.01 -7.86
CA ASN A 510 -8.08 -49.60 -8.62
C ASN A 510 -6.76 -48.83 -8.42
N MET A 511 -5.76 -49.52 -7.86
CA MET A 511 -4.38 -49.02 -7.64
C MET A 511 -3.33 -49.86 -8.40
N ARG A 512 -3.77 -50.69 -9.36
CA ARG A 512 -2.90 -51.61 -10.10
C ARG A 512 -1.71 -50.87 -10.73
N SER A 513 -0.51 -51.39 -10.51
CA SER A 513 0.76 -50.87 -11.06
C SER A 513 1.10 -49.42 -10.69
N MET A 514 0.44 -48.79 -9.72
CA MET A 514 0.55 -47.34 -9.46
C MET A 514 2.00 -46.85 -9.31
N PHE A 515 2.84 -47.60 -8.58
CA PHE A 515 4.27 -47.32 -8.37
C PHE A 515 5.19 -48.42 -8.95
N ALA A 516 4.70 -49.21 -9.92
CA ALA A 516 5.54 -50.24 -10.55
C ALA A 516 6.73 -49.60 -11.28
N ALA A 517 7.94 -50.08 -11.00
CA ALA A 517 9.23 -49.56 -11.46
C ALA A 517 9.49 -48.08 -11.07
N THR A 518 8.79 -47.55 -10.07
CA THR A 518 9.05 -46.22 -9.49
C THR A 518 10.20 -46.33 -8.47
N THR A 519 11.40 -46.62 -8.95
CA THR A 519 12.52 -47.12 -8.12
C THR A 519 12.94 -46.23 -6.96
N ASN A 520 12.67 -44.92 -7.04
CA ASN A 520 13.00 -43.95 -5.99
C ASN A 520 11.90 -43.72 -4.95
N PHE A 521 10.66 -44.19 -5.17
CA PHE A 521 9.52 -43.82 -4.34
C PHE A 521 9.60 -44.46 -2.95
N ASN A 522 9.61 -43.62 -1.91
CA ASN A 522 9.63 -44.08 -0.52
C ASN A 522 9.00 -43.05 0.44
N GLN A 523 7.91 -42.37 0.02
CA GLN A 523 7.18 -41.42 0.87
C GLN A 523 6.12 -42.13 1.71
N ASP A 524 5.91 -41.66 2.94
CA ASP A 524 4.89 -42.19 3.86
C ASP A 524 3.48 -41.93 3.30
N ILE A 525 2.75 -43.02 3.04
CA ILE A 525 1.36 -43.04 2.56
C ILE A 525 0.44 -43.79 3.54
N SER A 526 0.82 -43.89 4.81
CA SER A 526 0.10 -44.67 5.83
C SER A 526 -1.08 -43.93 6.48
N ASN A 527 -0.97 -42.60 6.65
CA ASN A 527 -1.82 -41.85 7.60
C ASN A 527 -3.21 -41.42 7.06
N TYR A 528 -3.35 -41.23 5.75
CA TYR A 528 -4.59 -40.69 5.14
C TYR A 528 -5.17 -41.58 4.03
N TRP A 529 -4.40 -42.51 3.48
CA TRP A 529 -4.87 -43.41 2.45
C TRP A 529 -5.81 -44.47 3.04
N THR A 530 -7.08 -44.41 2.63
CA THR A 530 -8.08 -45.43 2.97
C THR A 530 -8.31 -46.32 1.75
N THR A 531 -7.82 -47.55 1.79
CA THR A 531 -7.91 -48.52 0.68
C THR A 531 -9.20 -49.33 0.68
N ASN A 532 -10.22 -48.93 1.44
CA ASN A 532 -11.41 -49.75 1.70
C ASN A 532 -12.31 -49.99 0.47
N ALA A 533 -12.14 -49.24 -0.61
CA ALA A 533 -12.81 -49.46 -1.90
C ALA A 533 -11.96 -50.28 -2.90
N VAL A 534 -10.65 -50.41 -2.65
CA VAL A 534 -9.69 -51.01 -3.59
C VAL A 534 -9.94 -52.51 -3.73
N THR A 535 -9.97 -52.99 -4.97
CA THR A 535 -10.13 -54.42 -5.29
C THR A 535 -8.94 -55.04 -6.03
N ASP A 536 -8.12 -54.23 -6.71
CA ASP A 536 -6.91 -54.66 -7.43
C ASP A 536 -5.70 -53.79 -7.02
N MET A 537 -4.70 -54.45 -6.42
CA MET A 537 -3.37 -53.91 -6.07
C MET A 537 -2.26 -54.68 -6.81
N SER A 538 -2.59 -55.42 -7.87
CA SER A 538 -1.60 -56.19 -8.63
C SER A 538 -0.49 -55.27 -9.13
N TYR A 539 0.76 -55.73 -9.04
CA TYR A 539 1.95 -54.98 -9.41
C TYR A 539 2.14 -53.61 -8.71
N MET A 540 1.41 -53.27 -7.64
CA MET A 540 1.38 -51.88 -7.14
C MET A 540 2.76 -51.28 -6.85
N PHE A 541 3.70 -52.07 -6.33
CA PHE A 541 5.10 -51.74 -6.03
C PHE A 541 6.09 -52.71 -6.70
N ASP A 542 5.70 -53.34 -7.82
CA ASP A 542 6.57 -54.24 -8.60
C ASP A 542 7.84 -53.50 -9.06
N ALA A 543 9.03 -53.96 -8.67
CA ALA A 543 10.31 -53.29 -8.88
C ALA A 543 10.41 -51.85 -8.30
N ALA A 544 9.62 -51.51 -7.27
CA ALA A 544 9.80 -50.27 -6.51
C ALA A 544 10.96 -50.41 -5.50
N GLU A 545 12.19 -50.44 -6.03
CA GLU A 545 13.40 -50.85 -5.29
C GLU A 545 13.60 -50.16 -3.92
N ALA A 546 13.30 -48.86 -3.79
CA ALA A 546 13.48 -48.10 -2.55
C ALA A 546 12.29 -48.15 -1.56
N PHE A 547 11.14 -48.70 -1.95
CA PHE A 547 9.92 -48.61 -1.14
C PHE A 547 9.98 -49.49 0.11
N ASN A 548 9.86 -48.88 1.29
CA ASN A 548 9.85 -49.58 2.58
C ASN A 548 9.08 -48.80 3.67
N GLN A 549 7.83 -48.42 3.38
CA GLN A 549 6.96 -47.72 4.35
C GLN A 549 5.98 -48.68 5.02
N ASP A 550 5.62 -48.37 6.27
CA ASP A 550 4.61 -49.11 7.04
C ASP A 550 3.22 -49.00 6.38
N MET A 551 2.58 -50.15 6.15
CA MET A 551 1.22 -50.26 5.59
C MET A 551 0.29 -51.06 6.53
N SER A 552 0.64 -51.19 7.81
CA SER A 552 -0.15 -51.91 8.82
C SER A 552 -1.54 -51.30 9.05
N GLY A 553 -1.72 -50.02 8.72
CA GLY A 553 -3.00 -49.29 8.77
C GLY A 553 -3.92 -49.48 7.56
N TRP A 554 -3.48 -50.14 6.49
CA TRP A 554 -4.28 -50.29 5.27
C TRP A 554 -5.49 -51.22 5.45
N VAL A 555 -6.61 -50.87 4.80
CA VAL A 555 -7.86 -51.64 4.85
C VAL A 555 -7.94 -52.54 3.63
N THR A 556 -7.42 -53.76 3.74
CA THR A 556 -7.29 -54.72 2.62
C THR A 556 -8.48 -55.66 2.44
N SER A 557 -9.54 -55.55 3.25
CA SER A 557 -10.64 -56.54 3.32
C SER A 557 -11.41 -56.77 2.02
N ASN A 558 -11.32 -55.83 1.06
CA ASN A 558 -11.97 -55.90 -0.26
C ASN A 558 -10.99 -56.21 -1.42
N VAL A 559 -9.68 -56.24 -1.14
CA VAL A 559 -8.64 -56.51 -2.14
C VAL A 559 -8.66 -57.98 -2.53
N LYS A 560 -8.74 -58.24 -3.84
CA LYS A 560 -8.84 -59.59 -4.42
C LYS A 560 -7.53 -60.02 -5.08
N TYR A 561 -6.82 -59.06 -5.66
CA TYR A 561 -5.63 -59.32 -6.47
C TYR A 561 -4.44 -58.52 -5.94
N MET A 562 -3.42 -59.24 -5.49
CA MET A 562 -2.11 -58.73 -5.03
C MET A 562 -0.96 -59.38 -5.81
N SER A 563 -1.26 -59.95 -6.99
CA SER A 563 -0.26 -60.59 -7.85
C SER A 563 0.88 -59.63 -8.15
N PHE A 564 2.14 -60.06 -7.96
CA PHE A 564 3.33 -59.24 -8.19
C PHE A 564 3.43 -57.95 -7.35
N MET A 565 2.63 -57.77 -6.28
CA MET A 565 2.51 -56.47 -5.59
C MET A 565 3.84 -55.88 -5.10
N PHE A 566 4.75 -56.71 -4.58
CA PHE A 566 6.09 -56.32 -4.08
C PHE A 566 7.22 -57.12 -4.75
N ARG A 567 6.97 -57.72 -5.93
CA ARG A 567 8.02 -58.45 -6.64
C ARG A 567 9.20 -57.52 -6.91
N ASP A 568 10.42 -57.99 -6.70
CA ASP A 568 11.67 -57.23 -6.92
C ASP A 568 11.74 -55.88 -6.13
N ALA A 569 10.86 -55.65 -5.14
CA ALA A 569 10.93 -54.50 -4.24
C ALA A 569 12.02 -54.73 -3.18
N THR A 570 13.28 -54.55 -3.58
CA THR A 570 14.46 -55.04 -2.84
C THR A 570 14.72 -54.39 -1.48
N SER A 571 14.14 -53.22 -1.18
CA SER A 571 14.18 -52.61 0.16
C SER A 571 12.96 -52.95 1.02
N PHE A 572 11.94 -53.61 0.48
CA PHE A 572 10.66 -53.80 1.15
C PHE A 572 10.75 -54.83 2.29
N ASP A 573 10.67 -54.37 3.54
CA ASP A 573 10.85 -55.19 4.74
C ASP A 573 9.83 -54.77 5.83
N GLN A 574 8.58 -55.21 5.66
CA GLN A 574 7.45 -54.88 6.55
C GLN A 574 6.63 -56.13 6.91
N ASP A 575 6.04 -56.14 8.11
CA ASP A 575 5.09 -57.16 8.53
C ASP A 575 3.71 -56.92 7.91
N LEU A 576 3.18 -57.93 7.19
CA LEU A 576 1.85 -57.91 6.58
C LEU A 576 0.83 -58.75 7.38
N GLY A 577 1.21 -59.29 8.55
CA GLY A 577 0.38 -60.18 9.36
C GLY A 577 -0.89 -59.54 9.92
N SER A 578 -0.99 -58.21 9.96
CA SER A 578 -2.21 -57.47 10.34
C SER A 578 -3.25 -57.37 9.22
N TRP A 579 -2.89 -57.64 7.96
CA TRP A 579 -3.77 -57.42 6.82
C TRP A 579 -4.97 -58.37 6.82
N ASN A 580 -6.14 -57.80 6.52
CA ASN A 580 -7.36 -58.58 6.34
C ASN A 580 -7.37 -59.18 4.93
N ILE A 581 -7.22 -60.50 4.84
CA ILE A 581 -7.13 -61.25 3.59
C ILE A 581 -8.45 -61.95 3.18
N SER A 582 -9.62 -61.60 3.78
CA SER A 582 -10.89 -62.31 3.52
C SER A 582 -11.31 -62.38 2.06
N SER A 583 -10.94 -61.38 1.25
CA SER A 583 -11.30 -61.28 -0.16
C SER A 583 -10.19 -61.74 -1.11
N LEU A 584 -9.02 -62.13 -0.61
CA LEU A 584 -7.86 -62.48 -1.42
C LEU A 584 -8.16 -63.67 -2.33
N GLN A 585 -7.82 -63.55 -3.62
CA GLN A 585 -8.00 -64.59 -4.65
C GLN A 585 -6.70 -64.91 -5.38
N ASN A 586 -5.78 -63.95 -5.49
CA ASN A 586 -4.52 -64.15 -6.20
C ASN A 586 -3.38 -63.34 -5.57
N ALA A 587 -2.30 -64.03 -5.20
CA ALA A 587 -1.05 -63.48 -4.68
C ALA A 587 0.19 -64.10 -5.38
N ILE A 588 0.03 -64.56 -6.63
CA ILE A 588 1.13 -65.15 -7.38
C ILE A 588 2.26 -64.13 -7.55
N SER A 589 3.50 -64.56 -7.28
CA SER A 589 4.68 -63.70 -7.28
C SER A 589 4.59 -62.44 -6.41
N MET A 590 3.69 -62.39 -5.41
CA MET A 590 3.47 -61.19 -4.60
C MET A 590 4.73 -60.68 -3.90
N LEU A 591 5.57 -61.58 -3.37
CA LEU A 591 6.74 -61.25 -2.56
C LEU A 591 8.07 -61.75 -3.19
N ASP A 592 8.04 -62.31 -4.40
CA ASP A 592 9.22 -62.85 -5.11
C ASP A 592 10.35 -61.80 -5.17
N ASN A 593 11.54 -62.14 -4.68
CA ASN A 593 12.73 -61.26 -4.63
C ASN A 593 12.56 -59.92 -3.88
N SER A 594 11.53 -59.79 -3.03
CA SER A 594 11.40 -58.63 -2.14
C SER A 594 12.50 -58.59 -1.07
N GLY A 595 12.67 -57.44 -0.42
CA GLY A 595 13.62 -57.25 0.67
C GLY A 595 13.24 -57.91 2.01
N MET A 596 12.16 -58.69 2.04
CA MET A 596 11.48 -59.07 3.29
C MET A 596 12.35 -59.97 4.17
N SER A 597 12.64 -59.49 5.38
CA SER A 597 13.42 -60.22 6.38
C SER A 597 12.72 -61.50 6.85
N PRO A 598 13.47 -62.50 7.35
CA PRO A 598 12.88 -63.68 7.98
C PRO A 598 11.91 -63.35 9.09
N GLU A 599 12.16 -62.32 9.87
CA GLU A 599 11.32 -61.87 10.99
C GLU A 599 9.96 -61.35 10.49
N ASN A 600 9.93 -60.53 9.44
CA ASN A 600 8.70 -59.97 8.88
C ASN A 600 7.89 -60.99 8.06
N LEU A 601 8.55 -61.88 7.31
CA LEU A 601 7.85 -62.98 6.63
C LEU A 601 7.24 -63.97 7.62
N SER A 602 7.93 -64.24 8.73
CA SER A 602 7.43 -65.10 9.82
C SER A 602 6.21 -64.49 10.50
N SER A 603 6.27 -63.19 10.80
CA SER A 603 5.16 -62.45 11.39
C SER A 603 3.94 -62.42 10.45
N THR A 604 4.19 -62.25 9.14
CA THR A 604 3.17 -62.34 8.09
C THR A 604 2.47 -63.69 8.07
N PHE A 605 3.23 -64.81 8.03
CA PHE A 605 2.64 -66.16 8.06
C PHE A 605 1.83 -66.42 9.34
N ILE A 606 2.35 -66.03 10.51
CA ILE A 606 1.65 -66.19 11.79
C ILE A 606 0.33 -65.39 11.79
N GLY A 607 0.36 -64.13 11.35
CA GLY A 607 -0.80 -63.25 11.28
C GLY A 607 -1.88 -63.77 10.32
N TRP A 608 -1.50 -64.15 9.10
CA TRP A 608 -2.42 -64.69 8.10
C TRP A 608 -3.01 -66.05 8.52
N ASN A 609 -2.21 -66.94 9.12
CA ASN A 609 -2.72 -68.19 9.68
C ASN A 609 -3.77 -67.94 10.78
N ASN A 610 -3.46 -67.04 11.73
CA ASN A 610 -4.40 -66.65 12.78
C ASN A 610 -5.69 -66.05 12.21
N PHE A 611 -5.59 -65.26 11.13
CA PHE A 611 -6.75 -64.71 10.43
C PHE A 611 -7.62 -65.81 9.82
N VAL A 612 -7.01 -66.76 9.09
CA VAL A 612 -7.73 -67.83 8.39
C VAL A 612 -8.46 -68.73 9.38
N GLU A 613 -7.79 -69.14 10.47
CA GLU A 613 -8.36 -69.96 11.55
C GLU A 613 -9.56 -69.29 12.25
N GLN A 614 -9.48 -67.98 12.50
CA GLN A 614 -10.51 -67.26 13.23
C GLN A 614 -11.72 -66.87 12.38
N ASN A 615 -11.52 -66.65 11.07
CA ASN A 615 -12.53 -66.02 10.20
C ASN A 615 -13.00 -66.92 9.04
N ASN A 616 -12.53 -68.16 8.94
CA ASN A 616 -12.69 -69.02 7.76
C ASN A 616 -12.19 -68.27 6.51
N GLY A 617 -10.91 -67.89 6.55
CA GLY A 617 -10.25 -67.09 5.52
C GLY A 617 -10.05 -67.80 4.17
N PRO A 618 -9.32 -67.17 3.25
CA PRO A 618 -9.15 -67.67 1.88
C PRO A 618 -8.43 -69.03 1.83
N GLN A 619 -8.78 -69.81 0.81
CA GLN A 619 -8.36 -71.19 0.58
C GLN A 619 -7.70 -71.28 -0.81
N ASP A 620 -6.87 -72.31 -1.03
CA ASP A 620 -6.22 -72.60 -2.32
C ASP A 620 -5.37 -71.43 -2.90
N ILE A 621 -4.85 -70.54 -2.04
CA ILE A 621 -4.09 -69.35 -2.47
C ILE A 621 -2.67 -69.73 -2.90
N SER A 622 -2.32 -69.38 -4.14
CA SER A 622 -0.93 -69.38 -4.60
C SER A 622 -0.24 -68.06 -4.20
N LEU A 623 0.73 -68.15 -3.30
CA LEU A 623 1.57 -67.05 -2.84
C LEU A 623 2.98 -67.21 -3.40
N GLY A 624 3.48 -66.20 -4.12
CA GLY A 624 4.89 -66.17 -4.54
C GLY A 624 5.79 -65.61 -3.44
N VAL A 625 6.86 -66.36 -3.16
CA VAL A 625 7.86 -66.10 -2.11
C VAL A 625 9.27 -66.50 -2.58
N ASP A 626 9.56 -66.38 -3.87
CA ASP A 626 10.86 -66.77 -4.44
C ASP A 626 12.03 -66.01 -3.78
N ASN A 627 13.08 -66.74 -3.44
CA ASN A 627 14.30 -66.26 -2.78
C ASN A 627 14.12 -65.62 -1.39
N LEU A 628 12.99 -65.84 -0.73
CA LEU A 628 12.79 -65.47 0.67
C LEU A 628 13.13 -66.61 1.65
N THR A 629 13.27 -66.29 2.93
CA THR A 629 13.45 -67.25 4.03
C THR A 629 12.60 -66.83 5.20
N TYR A 630 11.93 -67.75 5.89
CA TYR A 630 11.24 -67.49 7.16
C TYR A 630 11.93 -68.25 8.32
N CYS A 631 11.57 -67.93 9.57
CA CYS A 631 12.27 -68.40 10.74
C CYS A 631 11.36 -68.75 11.93
N GLY A 632 11.85 -69.61 12.83
CA GLY A 632 11.16 -69.94 14.08
C GLY A 632 10.08 -71.02 13.96
N ASN A 633 9.80 -71.67 15.08
CA ASN A 633 8.86 -72.81 15.13
C ASN A 633 7.40 -72.40 14.90
N ASP A 634 6.99 -71.21 15.37
CA ASP A 634 5.59 -70.79 15.30
C ASP A 634 5.19 -70.41 13.86
N ALA A 635 6.10 -69.81 13.09
CA ALA A 635 5.91 -69.56 11.66
C ALA A 635 5.96 -70.86 10.83
N LEU A 636 6.78 -71.85 11.23
CA LEU A 636 6.74 -73.19 10.62
C LEU A 636 5.38 -73.85 10.81
N LEU A 637 4.80 -73.81 12.01
CA LEU A 637 3.46 -74.33 12.26
C LEU A 637 2.37 -73.56 11.51
N ALA A 638 2.50 -72.24 11.40
CA ALA A 638 1.58 -71.40 10.64
C ALA A 638 1.62 -71.70 9.12
N ALA A 639 2.83 -71.81 8.56
CA ALA A 639 3.02 -72.15 7.14
C ALA A 639 2.56 -73.57 6.81
N ASP A 640 2.82 -74.55 7.70
CA ASP A 640 2.33 -75.93 7.55
C ASP A 640 0.81 -75.96 7.53
N ASN A 641 0.12 -75.30 8.48
CA ASN A 641 -1.35 -75.24 8.53
C ASN A 641 -1.96 -74.58 7.29
N LEU A 642 -1.41 -73.43 6.85
CA LEU A 642 -1.84 -72.77 5.60
C LEU A 642 -1.73 -73.71 4.39
N PHE A 643 -0.66 -74.50 4.31
CA PHE A 643 -0.42 -75.45 3.23
C PHE A 643 -1.31 -76.71 3.32
N THR A 644 -1.35 -77.39 4.47
CA THR A 644 -2.02 -78.70 4.62
C THR A 644 -3.53 -78.59 4.77
N ASP A 645 -4.00 -77.61 5.54
CA ASP A 645 -5.38 -77.55 6.02
C ASP A 645 -6.19 -76.45 5.29
N HIS A 646 -5.51 -75.49 4.65
CA HIS A 646 -6.13 -74.43 3.83
C HIS A 646 -5.73 -74.45 2.34
N GLY A 647 -4.91 -75.42 1.91
CA GLY A 647 -4.58 -75.64 0.49
C GLY A 647 -3.66 -74.60 -0.16
N TRP A 648 -3.02 -73.72 0.62
CA TRP A 648 -2.13 -72.69 0.08
C TRP A 648 -0.92 -73.31 -0.62
N GLN A 649 -0.37 -72.60 -1.60
CA GLN A 649 0.83 -73.00 -2.33
C GLN A 649 1.87 -71.90 -2.28
N PHE A 650 3.00 -72.18 -1.65
CA PHE A 650 4.17 -71.31 -1.66
C PHE A 650 4.99 -71.59 -2.93
N VAL A 651 5.02 -70.62 -3.84
CA VAL A 651 5.66 -70.73 -5.15
C VAL A 651 7.01 -70.02 -5.09
N GLY A 652 8.07 -70.72 -5.51
CA GLY A 652 9.45 -70.23 -5.48
C GLY A 652 10.36 -70.99 -4.51
N ASN A 653 11.59 -70.53 -4.40
CA ASN A 653 12.63 -71.03 -3.51
C ASN A 653 12.49 -70.43 -2.11
N LEU A 654 11.57 -70.98 -1.31
CA LEU A 654 11.35 -70.59 0.09
C LEU A 654 12.31 -71.32 1.04
N GLY A 655 13.16 -70.57 1.73
CA GLY A 655 14.03 -71.06 2.80
C GLY A 655 13.34 -71.12 4.17
N TYR A 656 13.89 -71.95 5.08
CA TYR A 656 13.50 -72.00 6.48
C TYR A 656 14.75 -72.06 7.38
N GLN A 657 14.75 -71.33 8.49
CA GLN A 657 15.76 -71.42 9.54
C GLN A 657 15.14 -71.52 10.95
N VAL A 658 15.83 -72.19 11.88
CA VAL A 658 15.29 -72.46 13.23
C VAL A 658 15.24 -71.19 14.08
N ASP A 659 16.28 -70.35 13.95
CA ASP A 659 16.46 -69.13 14.75
C ASP A 659 16.30 -67.89 13.85
N CYS A 660 15.60 -66.88 14.35
CA CYS A 660 15.57 -65.51 13.81
C CYS A 660 16.75 -64.74 14.43
N ASN A 661 17.76 -64.34 13.65
CA ASN A 661 19.06 -63.84 14.12
C ASN A 661 19.54 -62.58 13.39
#